data_AF-A0A812U117-F1
#
_entry.id   AF-A0A812U117-F1
#
_cell.length_a   1.000
_cell.length_b   1.000
_cell.length_c   1.000
_cell.angle_alpha   90.00
_cell.angle_beta   90.00
_cell.angle_gamma   90.00
#
_symmetry.space_group_name_H-M   'P 1'
#
loop_
_entity.id
_entity.type
_entity.pdbx_description
1 polymer ?
#
loop_
_entity_poly.entity_id
_entity_poly.type
_entity_poly.pdbx_seq_one_letter_code
_entity_poly.pdbx_strand_id
1 'polypeptide(L)'
;MAAGPWQVATWRGTGTMLSVHDAALQSAEMGRHFRACAWAKAAEDRARAAEWAARRRRKVHGKVDDVRHETECTELVLIEPMCPLCGAALADCDCVQRSMTGPTPEKDRSSQEASVSKQASLQAASRRASLARRMSLQVGRRQSADMDGLGVGRQTSDRRKSNDKQKKPHTLTRLQRLIQAKRMEFEALPEGKKERFRGAYDHAVAVGQEGLGGPQLRQALADLGLAGRQNHEKEAVHEVVRECIAAGLVDFLEFVFQVVPKVEQKLVEAKSPKLLGLFNQLDVAMAGSLSCSDCIEALRRHADSFITVLDGDIMEQFWPVFVKELAQQHKVSKHSDETIDFANFQRLASEVEVRLFTFQGQMEERAARSAGLAPALEAAHFGEIAAMMRCFYRYEKHQRGLLGTQEVVMALMDSGTLPTVGRLHMTTVSNFATRNNRLAVYRFPDFLEQVDSLRREEKSQREAAFKSWYTIHKWTDDKAIAVTDMPQLIMDLSLVADSCRSVMDVRALVEDCHKSGVEFLQLDASTELCNRVVESARVAARRREALVAEQVKLSEEQVFDMRGCFSEMTHSGVIGPDDLHYLLVELFPDHEIDDAFVQELLDLALPSGYFHSSSKSASSSSAPRAAKPSDSNPSKSKAAQAQEDEAAAHRKVLEESILRFDGFLWIVGHLLKTGA
;
A
#
# COMPACT_ATOMS: atom_id res chain seq x y z
N MET A 1 -15.11 30.05 -15.20
CA MET A 1 -16.14 30.58 -14.28
C MET A 1 -15.84 30.04 -12.89
N ALA A 2 -15.75 30.89 -11.87
CA ALA A 2 -15.39 30.46 -10.51
C ALA A 2 -16.64 30.08 -9.70
N ALA A 3 -16.72 28.84 -9.23
CA ALA A 3 -17.74 28.41 -8.29
C ALA A 3 -17.42 28.95 -6.88
N GLY A 4 -18.43 29.50 -6.20
CA GLY A 4 -18.28 30.14 -4.89
C GLY A 4 -18.11 29.14 -3.71
N PRO A 5 -17.53 29.59 -2.59
CA PRO A 5 -17.04 28.74 -1.49
C PRO A 5 -18.11 28.08 -0.59
N TRP A 6 -19.38 28.08 -0.98
CA TRP A 6 -20.50 27.63 -0.11
C TRP A 6 -21.06 26.24 -0.45
N GLN A 7 -20.58 25.55 -1.50
CA GLN A 7 -21.15 24.26 -1.94
C GLN A 7 -20.53 23.00 -1.29
N VAL A 8 -19.60 23.14 -0.35
CA VAL A 8 -18.88 21.99 0.25
C VAL A 8 -19.60 21.35 1.47
N ALA A 9 -20.71 21.92 1.96
CA ALA A 9 -21.21 21.59 3.30
C ALA A 9 -22.41 20.60 3.42
N THR A 10 -23.03 20.12 2.33
CA THR A 10 -24.34 19.40 2.44
C THR A 10 -24.36 17.91 2.04
N TRP A 11 -23.21 17.30 1.75
CA TRP A 11 -23.12 15.89 1.34
C TRP A 11 -22.84 14.89 2.48
N ARG A 12 -23.64 14.86 3.56
CA ARG A 12 -23.62 13.75 4.55
C ARG A 12 -24.99 13.61 5.22
N GLY A 13 -25.80 12.62 4.84
CA GLY A 13 -27.18 12.54 5.36
C GLY A 13 -27.74 11.16 5.64
N THR A 14 -27.85 10.29 4.63
CA THR A 14 -28.82 9.18 4.74
C THR A 14 -28.27 7.80 4.40
N GLY A 15 -27.23 7.67 3.58
CA GLY A 15 -26.53 6.39 3.34
C GLY A 15 -25.66 5.91 4.51
N THR A 16 -25.36 6.80 5.46
CA THR A 16 -24.42 6.54 6.57
C THR A 16 -25.03 5.74 7.72
N MET A 17 -26.35 5.75 7.94
CA MET A 17 -26.92 5.11 9.15
C MET A 17 -26.91 3.57 9.10
N LEU A 18 -27.23 2.98 7.94
CA LEU A 18 -27.13 1.52 7.75
C LEU A 18 -25.66 1.06 7.74
N SER A 19 -24.78 1.81 7.07
CA SER A 19 -23.34 1.57 7.07
C SER A 19 -22.71 1.69 8.47
N VAL A 20 -23.17 2.62 9.30
CA VAL A 20 -22.70 2.79 10.69
C VAL A 20 -23.17 1.65 11.58
N HIS A 21 -24.39 1.14 11.39
CA HIS A 21 -24.89 -0.01 12.14
C HIS A 21 -24.08 -1.28 11.81
N ASP A 22 -23.84 -1.56 10.53
CA ASP A 22 -23.05 -2.71 10.10
C ASP A 22 -21.57 -2.59 10.53
N ALA A 23 -20.99 -1.39 10.44
CA ALA A 23 -19.65 -1.11 10.96
C ALA A 23 -19.59 -1.28 12.49
N ALA A 24 -20.64 -0.93 13.23
CA ALA A 24 -20.72 -1.13 14.67
C ALA A 24 -20.80 -2.63 15.04
N LEU A 25 -21.56 -3.42 14.29
CA LEU A 25 -21.63 -4.88 14.48
C LEU A 25 -20.29 -5.56 14.19
N GLN A 26 -19.65 -5.22 13.06
CA GLN A 26 -18.31 -5.72 12.71
C GLN A 26 -17.26 -5.31 13.75
N SER A 27 -17.31 -4.06 14.24
CA SER A 27 -16.41 -3.58 15.30
C SER A 27 -16.63 -4.33 16.62
N ALA A 28 -17.88 -4.63 16.98
CA ALA A 28 -18.20 -5.40 18.17
C ALA A 28 -17.71 -6.85 18.08
N GLU A 29 -17.83 -7.47 16.90
CA GLU A 29 -17.35 -8.82 16.63
C GLU A 29 -15.82 -8.90 16.62
N MET A 30 -15.13 -7.98 15.95
CA MET A 30 -13.68 -7.84 16.05
C MET A 30 -13.23 -7.63 17.50
N GLY A 31 -13.95 -6.79 18.26
CA GLY A 31 -13.67 -6.59 19.68
C GLY A 31 -13.80 -7.86 20.53
N ARG A 32 -14.74 -8.77 20.20
CA ARG A 32 -14.86 -10.08 20.85
C ARG A 32 -13.70 -10.99 20.47
N HIS A 33 -13.34 -11.04 19.20
CA HIS A 33 -12.21 -11.82 18.70
C HIS A 33 -10.88 -11.37 19.34
N PHE A 34 -10.61 -10.06 19.39
CA PHE A 34 -9.41 -9.52 20.05
C PHE A 34 -9.32 -9.91 21.53
N ARG A 35 -10.44 -9.88 22.26
CA ARG A 35 -10.47 -10.33 23.65
C ARG A 35 -10.17 -11.82 23.74
N ALA A 36 -10.75 -12.67 22.88
CA ALA A 36 -10.47 -14.10 22.88
C ALA A 36 -8.99 -14.39 22.61
N CYS A 37 -8.39 -13.76 21.60
CA CYS A 37 -6.97 -13.90 21.26
C CYS A 37 -6.05 -13.41 22.40
N ALA A 38 -6.37 -12.27 23.01
CA ALA A 38 -5.61 -11.76 24.16
C ALA A 38 -5.67 -12.72 25.37
N TRP A 39 -6.82 -13.34 25.63
CA TRP A 39 -6.98 -14.32 26.70
C TRP A 39 -6.24 -15.63 26.41
N ALA A 40 -6.29 -16.12 25.17
CA ALA A 40 -5.56 -17.30 24.74
C ALA A 40 -4.03 -17.11 24.87
N LYS A 41 -3.52 -15.97 24.39
CA LYS A 41 -2.09 -15.61 24.55
C LYS A 41 -1.68 -15.47 26.01
N ALA A 42 -2.51 -14.82 26.83
CA ALA A 42 -2.24 -14.71 28.27
C ALA A 42 -2.26 -16.08 28.98
N ALA A 43 -3.06 -17.04 28.51
CA ALA A 43 -3.05 -18.40 29.03
C ALA A 43 -1.78 -19.17 28.62
N GLU A 44 -1.36 -19.04 27.36
CA GLU A 44 -0.10 -19.62 26.86
C GLU A 44 1.12 -19.06 27.60
N ASP A 45 1.16 -17.75 27.85
CA ASP A 45 2.24 -17.10 28.60
C ASP A 45 2.30 -17.56 30.06
N ARG A 46 1.14 -17.79 30.70
CA ARG A 46 1.08 -18.40 32.04
C ARG A 46 1.58 -19.84 32.02
N ALA A 47 1.27 -20.62 30.98
CA ALA A 47 1.75 -21.99 30.83
C ALA A 47 3.27 -22.03 30.64
N ARG A 48 3.83 -21.17 29.76
CA ARG A 48 5.28 -21.00 29.59
C ARG A 48 5.98 -20.57 30.88
N ALA A 49 5.41 -19.61 31.60
CA ALA A 49 5.96 -19.16 32.88
C ALA A 49 5.95 -20.28 33.94
N ALA A 50 4.89 -21.10 33.98
CA ALA A 50 4.80 -22.27 34.86
C ALA A 50 5.83 -23.34 34.50
N GLU A 51 6.02 -23.65 33.21
CA GLU A 51 7.02 -24.61 32.75
C GLU A 51 8.44 -24.14 33.08
N TRP A 52 8.73 -22.86 32.86
CA TRP A 52 10.02 -22.25 33.21
C TRP A 52 10.28 -22.34 34.73
N ALA A 53 9.26 -22.04 35.55
CA ALA A 53 9.35 -22.18 37.00
C ALA A 53 9.60 -23.65 37.43
N ALA A 54 8.96 -24.61 36.76
CA ALA A 54 9.17 -26.04 37.00
C ALA A 54 10.59 -26.49 36.63
N ARG A 55 11.11 -26.09 35.46
CA ARG A 55 12.51 -26.36 35.06
C ARG A 55 13.51 -25.77 36.05
N ARG A 56 13.24 -24.57 36.55
CA ARG A 56 14.09 -23.92 37.56
C ARG A 56 14.08 -24.69 38.89
N ARG A 57 12.93 -25.18 39.35
CA ARG A 57 12.84 -26.03 40.57
C ARG A 57 13.61 -27.33 40.42
N ARG A 58 13.55 -27.98 39.26
CA ARG A 58 14.33 -29.19 38.95
C ARG A 58 15.84 -28.93 38.97
N LYS A 59 16.32 -27.82 38.40
CA LYS A 59 17.74 -27.45 38.46
C LYS A 59 18.27 -27.14 39.86
N VAL A 60 17.40 -26.67 40.76
CA VAL A 60 17.79 -26.37 42.16
C VAL A 60 17.80 -27.64 43.02
N HIS A 61 16.93 -28.62 42.75
CA HIS A 61 16.89 -29.89 43.49
C HIS A 61 17.84 -30.96 42.93
N GLY A 62 18.13 -30.95 41.62
CA GLY A 62 19.04 -31.91 40.97
C GLY A 62 20.53 -31.63 41.20
N LYS A 63 20.90 -30.81 42.19
CA LYS A 63 22.31 -30.51 42.52
C LYS A 63 22.76 -31.08 43.86
N VAL A 64 21.96 -31.94 44.49
CA VAL A 64 22.25 -32.53 45.80
C VAL A 64 22.60 -34.02 45.73
N ASP A 65 22.18 -34.76 44.71
CA ASP A 65 22.35 -36.23 44.68
C ASP A 65 22.97 -36.78 43.38
N ASP A 66 24.06 -36.19 42.87
CA ASP A 66 24.76 -36.78 41.72
C ASP A 66 26.28 -36.81 41.91
N VAL A 67 26.69 -37.70 42.82
CA VAL A 67 28.02 -38.33 42.85
C VAL A 67 27.78 -39.81 43.12
N ARG A 68 27.50 -40.61 42.08
CA ARG A 68 28.04 -41.99 41.91
C ARG A 68 27.46 -42.71 40.70
N HIS A 69 28.38 -43.38 40.01
CA HIS A 69 28.22 -44.45 39.03
C HIS A 69 27.91 -44.06 37.58
N GLU A 70 29.00 -43.75 36.86
CA GLU A 70 29.18 -44.22 35.49
C GLU A 70 29.39 -45.73 35.50
N THR A 71 28.62 -46.47 34.72
CA THR A 71 29.00 -47.80 34.21
C THR A 71 28.29 -48.05 32.89
N GLU A 72 29.04 -48.62 31.98
CA GLU A 72 28.79 -48.82 30.56
C GLU A 72 27.51 -49.59 30.27
N CYS A 73 26.80 -49.21 29.20
CA CYS A 73 26.00 -50.14 28.42
C CYS A 73 25.84 -49.62 26.99
N THR A 74 26.67 -50.18 26.12
CA THR A 74 26.62 -50.07 24.66
C THR A 74 25.48 -50.96 24.17
N GLU A 75 24.36 -50.39 23.75
CA GLU A 75 23.24 -51.15 23.17
C GLU A 75 23.15 -50.89 21.66
N LEU A 76 23.27 -51.99 20.91
CA LEU A 76 23.21 -52.11 19.47
C LEU A 76 21.82 -51.74 18.95
N VAL A 77 21.73 -50.71 18.09
CA VAL A 77 20.54 -50.46 17.29
C VAL A 77 20.63 -51.27 16.00
N LEU A 78 19.79 -52.31 15.92
CA LEU A 78 19.49 -53.06 14.72
C LEU A 78 18.81 -52.15 13.68
N ILE A 79 19.39 -52.11 12.49
CA ILE A 79 18.81 -51.51 11.28
C ILE A 79 18.01 -52.61 10.58
N GLU A 80 16.69 -52.47 10.48
CA GLU A 80 15.86 -53.27 9.58
C GLU A 80 15.80 -52.63 8.19
N PRO A 81 15.89 -53.42 7.10
CA PRO A 81 15.79 -52.90 5.74
C PRO A 81 14.32 -52.80 5.29
N MET A 82 13.95 -51.66 4.69
CA MET A 82 12.68 -51.51 4.00
C MET A 82 12.65 -52.30 2.68
N CYS A 83 11.53 -52.99 2.45
CA CYS A 83 11.22 -53.70 1.20
C CYS A 83 10.60 -52.74 0.16
N PRO A 84 11.11 -52.68 -1.08
CA PRO A 84 10.45 -51.99 -2.16
C PRO A 84 9.46 -52.95 -2.87
N LEU A 85 8.26 -52.46 -3.17
CA LEU A 85 7.28 -53.03 -4.12
C LEU A 85 6.41 -54.23 -3.65
N CYS A 86 5.26 -53.91 -3.04
CA CYS A 86 3.90 -54.45 -3.27
C CYS A 86 3.03 -54.02 -2.07
N GLY A 87 1.76 -53.65 -2.14
CA GLY A 87 0.62 -54.14 -2.93
C GLY A 87 -0.49 -54.48 -1.92
N ALA A 88 -1.62 -53.76 -1.99
CA ALA A 88 -2.66 -53.66 -0.97
C ALA A 88 -3.34 -54.97 -0.49
N ALA A 89 -4.00 -54.91 0.68
CA ALA A 89 -5.32 -55.56 0.95
C ALA A 89 -6.01 -55.06 2.25
N LEU A 90 -7.22 -54.51 2.05
CA LEU A 90 -8.52 -54.68 2.75
C LEU A 90 -8.65 -55.20 4.21
N ALA A 91 -9.50 -54.48 4.97
CA ALA A 91 -10.71 -54.93 5.71
C ALA A 91 -10.78 -54.74 7.26
N ASP A 92 -11.91 -54.12 7.64
CA ASP A 92 -12.76 -54.22 8.85
C ASP A 92 -12.26 -53.77 10.24
N CYS A 93 -12.98 -52.82 10.88
CA CYS A 93 -14.02 -53.18 11.87
C CYS A 93 -14.81 -51.95 12.41
N ASP A 94 -16.12 -52.14 12.54
CA ASP A 94 -17.12 -51.31 13.24
C ASP A 94 -16.84 -51.13 14.74
N CYS A 95 -17.08 -49.92 15.30
CA CYS A 95 -17.73 -49.80 16.62
C CYS A 95 -18.38 -48.43 16.92
N VAL A 96 -19.72 -48.44 16.97
CA VAL A 96 -20.61 -48.07 18.10
C VAL A 96 -20.54 -46.66 18.73
N GLN A 97 -21.65 -45.95 18.53
CA GLN A 97 -22.49 -45.15 19.45
C GLN A 97 -21.89 -44.54 20.74
N ARG A 98 -22.11 -43.22 20.88
CA ARG A 98 -22.62 -42.47 22.06
C ARG A 98 -22.55 -40.98 21.70
N SER A 99 -23.36 -40.03 22.16
CA SER A 99 -24.67 -39.98 22.81
C SER A 99 -25.00 -38.48 22.81
N MET A 100 -26.23 -38.11 22.45
CA MET A 100 -26.74 -36.75 22.64
C MET A 100 -26.83 -36.41 24.12
N THR A 101 -26.49 -35.18 24.50
CA THR A 101 -27.22 -34.37 25.48
C THR A 101 -26.84 -32.90 25.29
N GLY A 102 -27.83 -32.07 24.92
CA GLY A 102 -27.77 -30.63 25.15
C GLY A 102 -28.22 -30.30 26.58
N PRO A 103 -27.95 -29.08 27.05
CA PRO A 103 -29.04 -28.35 27.71
C PRO A 103 -29.09 -26.84 27.39
N THR A 104 -30.31 -26.40 27.07
CA THR A 104 -31.10 -25.21 27.47
C THR A 104 -30.49 -23.79 27.64
N PRO A 105 -31.29 -22.74 27.34
CA PRO A 105 -30.89 -21.33 27.42
C PRO A 105 -31.14 -20.72 28.82
N GLU A 106 -30.26 -19.82 29.26
CA GLU A 106 -30.48 -18.94 30.41
C GLU A 106 -30.46 -17.46 30.03
N LYS A 107 -31.14 -16.71 30.90
CA LYS A 107 -31.88 -15.47 30.69
C LYS A 107 -31.06 -14.25 31.14
N ASP A 108 -31.42 -13.10 30.58
CA ASP A 108 -30.86 -11.75 30.78
C ASP A 108 -30.48 -11.36 32.22
N ARG A 109 -29.38 -10.60 32.37
CA ARG A 109 -29.27 -9.53 33.38
C ARG A 109 -28.15 -8.49 33.13
N SER A 110 -28.59 -7.23 33.16
CA SER A 110 -27.91 -5.98 33.55
C SER A 110 -26.70 -5.47 32.76
N SER A 111 -26.97 -4.54 31.83
CA SER A 111 -26.01 -3.57 31.31
C SER A 111 -26.22 -2.21 32.00
N GLN A 112 -25.57 -1.96 33.14
CA GLN A 112 -25.51 -0.58 33.70
C GLN A 112 -24.26 -0.23 34.54
N GLU A 113 -23.23 -1.08 34.63
CA GLU A 113 -22.03 -0.81 35.45
C GLU A 113 -20.75 -0.50 34.67
N ALA A 114 -20.77 -0.46 33.34
CA ALA A 114 -19.55 -0.37 32.52
C ALA A 114 -18.95 1.05 32.37
N SER A 115 -19.62 2.12 32.81
CA SER A 115 -19.13 3.49 32.62
C SER A 115 -18.20 4.00 33.73
N VAL A 116 -18.29 3.47 34.96
CA VAL A 116 -17.48 3.94 36.10
C VAL A 116 -16.08 3.30 36.09
N SER A 117 -15.93 2.09 35.53
CA SER A 117 -14.64 1.37 35.51
C SER A 117 -13.59 1.97 34.55
N LYS A 118 -14.00 2.62 33.45
CA LYS A 118 -13.06 3.23 32.50
C LYS A 118 -12.40 4.50 33.05
N GLN A 119 -13.13 5.27 33.86
CA GLN A 119 -12.63 6.52 34.44
C GLN A 119 -11.61 6.26 35.56
N ALA A 120 -11.80 5.19 36.34
CA ALA A 120 -10.84 4.75 37.35
C ALA A 120 -9.51 4.23 36.74
N SER A 121 -9.58 3.54 35.59
CA SER A 121 -8.40 3.02 34.88
C SER A 121 -7.51 4.14 34.31
N LEU A 122 -8.12 5.17 33.70
CA LEU A 122 -7.40 6.34 33.16
C LEU A 122 -6.75 7.20 34.26
N GLN A 123 -7.44 7.38 35.40
CA GLN A 123 -6.86 8.08 36.55
C GLN A 123 -5.70 7.30 37.18
N ALA A 124 -5.76 5.96 37.21
CA ALA A 124 -4.67 5.12 37.70
C ALA A 124 -3.44 5.16 36.77
N ALA A 125 -3.63 5.17 35.45
CA ALA A 125 -2.55 5.30 34.47
C ALA A 125 -1.87 6.67 34.54
N SER A 126 -2.65 7.76 34.63
CA SER A 126 -2.13 9.12 34.78
C SER A 126 -1.32 9.30 36.07
N ARG A 127 -1.78 8.73 37.19
CA ARG A 127 -1.02 8.72 38.45
C ARG A 127 0.32 7.98 38.34
N ARG A 128 0.37 6.83 37.68
CA ARG A 128 1.63 6.07 37.46
C ARG A 128 2.62 6.86 36.60
N ALA A 129 2.15 7.52 35.54
CA ALA A 129 3.00 8.35 34.69
C ALA A 129 3.57 9.58 35.43
N SER A 130 2.78 10.22 36.30
CA SER A 130 3.26 11.35 37.10
C SER A 130 4.34 10.95 38.14
N LEU A 131 4.22 9.75 38.70
CA LEU A 131 5.14 9.22 39.71
C LEU A 131 6.48 8.83 39.08
N ALA A 132 6.45 8.28 37.85
CA ALA A 132 7.66 7.99 37.08
C ALA A 132 8.47 9.27 36.75
N ARG A 133 7.79 10.36 36.37
CA ARG A 133 8.46 11.67 36.10
C ARG A 133 9.08 12.28 37.35
N ARG A 134 8.41 12.17 38.50
CA ARG A 134 8.91 12.73 39.76
C ARG A 134 10.18 12.02 40.26
N MET A 135 10.31 10.72 39.97
CA MET A 135 11.51 9.93 40.27
C MET A 135 12.69 10.27 39.34
N SER A 136 12.43 10.66 38.09
CA SER A 136 13.48 11.00 37.12
C SER A 136 14.14 12.37 37.39
N LEU A 137 13.37 13.33 37.93
CA LEU A 137 13.87 14.68 38.21
C LEU A 137 14.71 14.80 39.49
N GLN A 138 14.66 13.82 40.41
CA GLN A 138 15.49 13.82 41.62
C GLN A 138 16.94 13.37 41.39
N VAL A 139 17.26 12.79 40.23
CA VAL A 139 18.61 12.27 39.94
C VAL A 139 19.56 13.35 39.39
N GLY A 140 19.05 14.48 38.91
CA GLY A 140 19.86 15.53 38.26
C GLY A 140 20.48 16.61 39.17
N ARG A 141 20.44 16.49 40.50
CA ARG A 141 20.80 17.61 41.40
C ARG A 141 21.84 17.33 42.48
N ARG A 142 22.79 16.42 42.22
CA ARG A 142 23.97 16.21 43.09
C ARG A 142 25.22 15.92 42.27
N GLN A 143 25.90 16.96 41.80
CA GLN A 143 27.36 17.01 41.60
C GLN A 143 27.75 18.36 40.99
N SER A 144 28.06 19.34 41.84
CA SER A 144 28.98 20.45 41.52
C SER A 144 29.30 21.20 42.81
N ALA A 145 30.40 20.82 43.46
CA ALA A 145 31.13 21.69 44.39
C ALA A 145 32.54 21.11 44.59
N ASP A 146 33.53 21.98 44.39
CA ASP A 146 34.89 21.98 44.95
C ASP A 146 35.89 20.91 44.46
N MET A 147 37.17 21.20 44.21
CA MET A 147 38.02 22.39 44.41
C MET A 147 39.35 22.22 43.64
N ASP A 148 40.01 23.35 43.37
CA ASP A 148 41.40 23.49 42.91
C ASP A 148 42.43 22.83 43.84
N GLY A 149 43.61 22.50 43.29
CA GLY A 149 44.77 22.15 44.11
C GLY A 149 45.99 21.61 43.35
N LEU A 150 46.91 22.52 43.01
CA LEU A 150 48.29 22.23 42.61
C LEU A 150 49.09 21.58 43.76
N GLY A 151 49.98 20.62 43.45
CA GLY A 151 50.89 20.07 44.46
C GLY A 151 51.90 19.05 43.92
N VAL A 152 53.13 19.50 43.71
CA VAL A 152 54.33 18.71 43.43
C VAL A 152 54.77 17.93 44.68
N GLY A 153 55.24 16.69 44.52
CA GLY A 153 56.35 16.19 45.36
C GLY A 153 56.30 14.76 45.89
N ARG A 154 57.40 14.06 45.60
CA ARG A 154 58.13 13.04 46.39
C ARG A 154 57.63 11.60 46.46
N GLN A 155 58.52 10.75 45.93
CA GLN A 155 58.79 9.37 46.32
C GLN A 155 58.89 9.21 47.84
N THR A 156 58.35 8.11 48.36
CA THR A 156 59.06 7.19 49.26
C THR A 156 58.31 5.87 49.30
N SER A 157 59.10 4.79 49.26
CA SER A 157 58.69 3.43 49.55
C SER A 157 58.00 3.34 50.91
N ASP A 158 56.90 2.61 51.02
CA ASP A 158 56.79 1.72 52.17
C ASP A 158 55.83 0.55 52.02
N ARG A 159 56.30 -0.55 52.58
CA ARG A 159 55.82 -1.91 52.51
C ARG A 159 54.77 -2.10 53.60
N ARG A 160 53.46 -2.14 53.26
CA ARG A 160 52.42 -2.58 54.20
C ARG A 160 51.40 -3.51 53.55
N LYS A 161 51.48 -4.78 53.98
CA LYS A 161 50.38 -5.74 54.06
C LYS A 161 49.18 -5.06 54.75
N SER A 162 47.99 -5.06 54.13
CA SER A 162 46.71 -5.40 54.79
C SER A 162 45.54 -5.20 53.85
N ASN A 163 44.55 -6.07 54.04
CA ASN A 163 43.15 -5.91 53.66
C ASN A 163 42.83 -5.87 52.17
N ASP A 164 42.76 -7.09 51.64
CA ASP A 164 41.82 -7.52 50.61
C ASP A 164 40.38 -7.21 51.06
N LYS A 165 40.03 -5.91 51.03
CA LYS A 165 38.65 -5.45 51.18
C LYS A 165 37.92 -5.95 49.94
N GLN A 166 37.27 -7.11 50.08
CA GLN A 166 36.26 -7.61 49.16
C GLN A 166 35.41 -6.41 48.71
N LYS A 167 35.69 -5.91 47.50
CA LYS A 167 34.92 -4.86 46.86
C LYS A 167 33.51 -5.43 46.75
N LYS A 168 32.61 -5.00 47.64
CA LYS A 168 31.20 -5.38 47.61
C LYS A 168 30.76 -5.20 46.15
N PRO A 169 30.22 -6.24 45.49
CA PRO A 169 29.86 -6.15 44.09
C PRO A 169 28.97 -4.93 43.93
N HIS A 170 29.43 -3.97 43.09
CA HIS A 170 28.68 -2.75 42.81
C HIS A 170 27.27 -3.18 42.47
N THR A 171 26.33 -2.82 43.34
CA THR A 171 24.94 -3.22 43.20
C THR A 171 24.41 -2.39 42.04
N LEU A 172 24.52 -2.95 40.82
CA LEU A 172 24.01 -2.32 39.61
C LEU A 172 22.58 -1.88 39.89
N THR A 173 22.31 -0.61 39.56
CA THR A 173 20.98 -0.06 39.73
C THR A 173 19.99 -0.94 38.98
N ARG A 174 18.73 -1.02 39.45
CA ARG A 174 17.70 -1.84 38.79
C ARG A 174 17.60 -1.53 37.29
N LEU A 175 17.78 -0.26 36.91
CA LEU A 175 17.81 0.19 35.52
C LEU A 175 18.99 -0.40 34.74
N GLN A 176 20.22 -0.35 35.29
CA GLN A 176 21.38 -0.96 34.64
C GLN A 176 21.20 -2.47 34.41
N ARG A 177 20.59 -3.18 35.37
CA ARG A 177 20.27 -4.61 35.21
C ARG A 177 19.25 -4.86 34.09
N LEU A 178 18.26 -3.99 33.93
CA LEU A 178 17.28 -4.08 32.83
C LEU A 178 17.94 -3.79 31.47
N ILE A 179 18.78 -2.76 31.39
CA ILE A 179 19.53 -2.44 30.16
C ILE A 179 20.47 -3.60 29.81
N GLN A 180 21.19 -4.15 30.79
CA GLN A 180 22.08 -5.29 30.57
C GLN A 180 21.28 -6.53 30.13
N ALA A 181 20.11 -6.79 30.70
CA ALA A 181 19.24 -7.88 30.27
C ALA A 181 18.80 -7.72 28.81
N LYS A 182 18.34 -6.52 28.41
CA LYS A 182 17.99 -6.22 27.02
C LYS A 182 19.18 -6.36 26.05
N ARG A 183 20.39 -5.99 26.47
CA ARG A 183 21.60 -6.21 25.67
C ARG A 183 21.89 -7.69 25.49
N MET A 184 21.81 -8.48 26.56
CA MET A 184 22.00 -9.94 26.47
C MET A 184 20.92 -10.59 25.59
N GLU A 185 19.68 -10.10 25.68
CA GLU A 185 18.58 -10.54 24.81
C GLU A 185 18.88 -10.20 23.34
N PHE A 186 19.41 -9.01 23.07
CA PHE A 186 19.81 -8.60 21.73
C PHE A 186 20.95 -9.47 21.18
N GLU A 187 22.00 -9.69 21.97
CA GLU A 187 23.13 -10.52 21.57
C GLU A 187 22.75 -11.99 21.33
N ALA A 188 21.67 -12.46 21.97
CA ALA A 188 21.09 -13.78 21.76
C ALA A 188 20.24 -13.90 20.48
N LEU A 189 19.94 -12.79 19.78
CA LEU A 189 19.25 -12.84 18.49
C LEU A 189 20.16 -13.42 17.40
N PRO A 190 19.58 -14.07 16.36
CA PRO A 190 20.33 -14.52 15.19
C PRO A 190 21.10 -13.37 14.53
N GLU A 191 22.32 -13.64 14.04
CA GLU A 191 23.23 -12.61 13.49
C GLU A 191 22.57 -11.76 12.40
N GLY A 192 21.91 -12.39 11.43
CA GLY A 192 21.22 -11.66 10.36
C GLY A 192 20.09 -10.72 10.86
N LYS A 193 19.44 -11.03 11.99
CA LYS A 193 18.47 -10.11 12.60
C LYS A 193 19.17 -8.95 13.31
N LYS A 194 20.29 -9.22 13.99
CA LYS A 194 21.10 -8.19 14.66
C LYS A 194 21.65 -7.18 13.66
N GLU A 195 22.24 -7.66 12.58
CA GLU A 195 22.74 -6.83 11.48
C GLU A 195 21.63 -6.00 10.83
N ARG A 196 20.48 -6.62 10.54
CA ARG A 196 19.32 -5.91 9.97
C ARG A 196 18.82 -4.79 10.89
N PHE A 197 18.68 -5.04 12.19
CA PHE A 197 18.25 -4.01 13.14
C PHE A 197 19.27 -2.89 13.31
N ARG A 198 20.56 -3.23 13.40
CA ARG A 198 21.63 -2.22 13.49
C ARG A 198 21.71 -1.39 12.22
N GLY A 199 21.73 -2.02 11.05
CA GLY A 199 21.77 -1.34 9.77
C GLY A 199 20.62 -0.35 9.58
N ALA A 200 19.38 -0.77 9.87
CA ALA A 200 18.21 0.12 9.78
C ALA A 200 18.26 1.28 10.78
N TYR A 201 18.74 1.04 12.00
CA TYR A 201 18.88 2.09 13.01
C TYR A 201 20.01 3.07 12.65
N ASP A 202 21.19 2.56 12.34
CA ASP A 202 22.40 3.34 12.04
C ASP A 202 22.23 4.18 10.77
N HIS A 203 21.54 3.65 9.75
CA HIS A 203 21.23 4.39 8.53
C HIS A 203 20.26 5.55 8.77
N ALA A 204 19.30 5.40 9.69
CA ALA A 204 18.31 6.42 9.99
C ALA A 204 18.80 7.48 11.00
N VAL A 205 19.76 7.15 11.86
CA VAL A 205 20.32 8.11 12.82
C VAL A 205 21.15 9.16 12.08
N ALA A 206 20.75 10.43 12.19
CA ALA A 206 21.53 11.54 11.70
C ALA A 206 22.84 11.68 12.50
N VAL A 207 23.93 12.03 11.81
CA VAL A 207 25.25 12.23 12.43
C VAL A 207 25.14 13.21 13.60
N GLY A 208 25.43 12.72 14.82
CA GLY A 208 25.42 13.52 16.06
C GLY A 208 24.14 13.47 16.88
N GLN A 209 23.12 12.67 16.53
CA GLN A 209 21.94 12.43 17.37
C GLN A 209 22.08 11.14 18.19
N GLU A 210 21.64 11.17 19.46
CA GLU A 210 21.69 10.00 20.37
C GLU A 210 20.49 9.04 20.21
N GLY A 211 19.49 9.37 19.39
CA GLY A 211 18.28 8.57 19.21
C GLY A 211 17.47 8.96 17.98
N LEU A 212 16.42 8.18 17.70
CA LEU A 212 15.54 8.38 16.57
C LEU A 212 14.42 9.38 16.92
N GLY A 213 14.31 10.45 16.12
CA GLY A 213 13.12 11.30 16.07
C GLY A 213 12.02 10.68 15.20
N GLY A 214 10.87 11.35 15.06
CA GLY A 214 9.72 10.82 14.31
C GLY A 214 10.04 10.47 12.85
N PRO A 215 10.68 11.36 12.07
CA PRO A 215 11.10 11.05 10.70
C PRO A 215 12.13 9.93 10.61
N GLN A 216 13.16 9.94 11.46
CA GLN A 216 14.19 8.91 11.49
C GLN A 216 13.60 7.54 11.88
N LEU A 217 12.67 7.51 12.83
CA LEU A 217 12.01 6.28 13.24
C LEU A 217 11.19 5.67 12.10
N ARG A 218 10.48 6.49 11.32
CA ARG A 218 9.80 6.02 10.11
C ARG A 218 10.76 5.48 9.07
N GLN A 219 11.92 6.14 8.87
CA GLN A 219 12.96 5.63 7.96
C GLN A 219 13.49 4.28 8.42
N ALA A 220 13.85 4.13 9.70
CA ALA A 220 14.32 2.86 10.25
C ALA A 220 13.27 1.75 10.12
N LEU A 221 11.99 2.06 10.32
CA LEU A 221 10.89 1.12 10.09
C LEU A 221 10.73 0.78 8.60
N ALA A 222 10.90 1.74 7.69
CA ALA A 222 10.87 1.50 6.25
C ALA A 222 12.02 0.58 5.80
N ASP A 223 13.23 0.75 6.34
CA ASP A 223 14.38 -0.11 6.08
C ASP A 223 14.14 -1.56 6.60
N LEU A 224 13.30 -1.71 7.62
CA LEU A 224 12.80 -3.01 8.08
C LEU A 224 11.57 -3.52 7.32
N GLY A 225 11.06 -2.80 6.32
CA GLY A 225 9.83 -3.17 5.61
C GLY A 225 8.56 -3.07 6.46
N LEU A 226 8.59 -2.25 7.52
CA LEU A 226 7.52 -2.03 8.50
C LEU A 226 6.85 -0.65 8.37
N ALA A 227 7.00 0.04 7.24
CA ALA A 227 6.39 1.36 7.01
C ALA A 227 4.85 1.32 6.81
N GLY A 228 4.28 0.13 6.59
CA GLY A 228 2.92 0.00 6.07
C GLY A 228 2.86 0.34 4.58
N ARG A 229 2.05 -0.38 3.83
CA ARG A 229 1.90 -0.18 2.38
C ARG A 229 0.64 0.58 2.05
N GLN A 230 -0.47 0.12 2.63
CA GLN A 230 -1.76 0.77 2.45
C GLN A 230 -1.92 1.92 3.45
N ASN A 231 -2.80 2.88 3.15
CA ASN A 231 -2.97 4.07 4.00
C ASN A 231 -3.34 3.73 5.44
N HIS A 232 -4.28 2.81 5.65
CA HIS A 232 -4.66 2.38 7.00
C HIS A 232 -3.51 1.68 7.75
N GLU A 233 -2.61 0.99 7.04
CA GLU A 233 -1.39 0.43 7.63
C GLU A 233 -0.42 1.54 8.02
N LYS A 234 -0.17 2.51 7.13
CA LYS A 234 0.68 3.68 7.40
C LYS A 234 0.15 4.48 8.60
N GLU A 235 -1.15 4.67 8.70
CA GLU A 235 -1.81 5.32 9.85
C GLU A 235 -1.58 4.55 11.16
N ALA A 236 -1.68 3.21 11.12
CA ALA A 236 -1.39 2.37 12.28
C ALA A 236 0.07 2.48 12.72
N VAL A 237 1.01 2.51 11.77
CA VAL A 237 2.44 2.76 12.06
C VAL A 237 2.64 4.17 12.63
N HIS A 238 2.00 5.17 12.06
CA HIS A 238 2.05 6.57 12.52
C HIS A 238 1.51 6.73 13.94
N GLU A 239 0.46 6.02 14.32
CA GLU A 239 -0.04 5.98 15.70
C GLU A 239 1.06 5.50 16.65
N VAL A 240 1.72 4.37 16.34
CA VAL A 240 2.81 3.84 17.16
C VAL A 240 3.98 4.83 17.25
N VAL A 241 4.39 5.41 16.11
CA VAL A 241 5.47 6.40 16.06
C VAL A 241 5.13 7.61 16.93
N ARG A 242 3.91 8.17 16.84
CA ARG A 242 3.49 9.30 17.66
C ARG A 242 3.52 8.98 19.16
N GLU A 243 3.06 7.79 19.54
CA GLU A 243 3.09 7.35 20.94
C GLU A 243 4.52 7.22 21.48
N CYS A 244 5.44 6.67 20.69
CA CYS A 244 6.84 6.51 21.08
C CYS A 244 7.56 7.87 21.18
N ILE A 245 7.34 8.76 20.21
CA ILE A 245 7.94 10.10 20.22
C ILE A 245 7.38 10.97 21.36
N ALA A 246 6.12 10.79 21.74
CA ALA A 246 5.56 11.45 22.92
C ALA A 246 6.23 11.02 24.23
N ALA A 247 6.91 9.86 24.25
CA ALA A 247 7.70 9.39 25.38
C ALA A 247 9.13 9.93 25.40
N GLY A 248 9.65 10.40 24.25
CA GLY A 248 11.00 10.94 24.10
C GLY A 248 11.67 10.51 22.79
N LEU A 249 12.99 10.72 22.70
CA LEU A 249 13.80 10.12 21.64
C LEU A 249 13.91 8.61 21.87
N VAL A 250 13.82 7.83 20.80
CA VAL A 250 13.86 6.36 20.87
C VAL A 250 15.30 5.88 20.73
N ASP A 251 15.83 5.21 21.76
CA ASP A 251 17.14 4.56 21.71
C ASP A 251 17.10 3.22 20.95
N PHE A 252 18.27 2.66 20.64
CA PHE A 252 18.38 1.40 19.89
C PHE A 252 17.65 0.22 20.55
N LEU A 253 17.72 0.07 21.88
CA LEU A 253 17.09 -1.05 22.57
C LEU A 253 15.57 -0.84 22.68
N GLU A 254 15.11 0.40 22.77
CA GLU A 254 13.69 0.72 22.68
C GLU A 254 13.13 0.47 21.27
N PHE A 255 13.88 0.84 20.23
CA PHE A 255 13.54 0.55 18.85
C PHE A 255 13.32 -0.95 18.64
N VAL A 256 14.30 -1.79 19.02
CA VAL A 256 14.24 -3.25 18.78
C VAL A 256 13.19 -3.96 19.63
N PHE A 257 13.08 -3.64 20.93
CA PHE A 257 12.25 -4.42 21.85
C PHE A 257 10.88 -3.83 22.16
N GLN A 258 10.63 -2.57 21.82
CA GLN A 258 9.34 -1.91 22.07
C GLN A 258 8.68 -1.46 20.78
N VAL A 259 9.40 -0.73 19.93
CA VAL A 259 8.78 -0.13 18.73
C VAL A 259 8.50 -1.20 17.69
N VAL A 260 9.52 -1.95 17.26
CA VAL A 260 9.38 -2.96 16.20
C VAL A 260 8.26 -3.96 16.49
N PRO A 261 8.21 -4.64 17.66
CA PRO A 261 7.15 -5.62 17.95
C PRO A 261 5.75 -4.99 17.99
N LYS A 262 5.66 -3.73 18.45
CA LYS A 262 4.40 -3.01 18.52
C LYS A 262 3.90 -2.60 17.13
N VAL A 263 4.81 -2.19 16.24
CA VAL A 263 4.51 -1.93 14.83
C VAL A 263 4.10 -3.20 14.12
N GLU A 264 4.83 -4.30 14.28
CA GLU A 264 4.48 -5.61 13.71
C GLU A 264 3.07 -6.03 14.16
N GLN A 265 2.76 -5.93 15.45
CA GLN A 265 1.43 -6.22 15.97
C GLN A 265 0.36 -5.32 15.33
N LYS A 266 0.60 -4.01 15.28
CA LYS A 266 -0.36 -3.06 14.70
C LYS A 266 -0.57 -3.27 13.20
N LEU A 267 0.46 -3.67 12.46
CA LEU A 267 0.34 -4.05 11.05
C LEU A 267 -0.48 -5.32 10.88
N VAL A 268 -0.30 -6.33 11.73
CA VAL A 268 -1.13 -7.55 11.73
C VAL A 268 -2.60 -7.20 12.02
N GLU A 269 -2.85 -6.34 13.01
CA GLU A 269 -4.19 -5.86 13.35
C GLU A 269 -4.82 -5.08 12.19
N ALA A 270 -4.06 -4.20 11.54
CA ALA A 270 -4.51 -3.39 10.40
C ALA A 270 -4.86 -4.25 9.18
N LYS A 271 -4.08 -5.30 8.90
CA LYS A 271 -4.30 -6.23 7.77
C LYS A 271 -5.42 -7.23 8.01
N SER A 272 -5.70 -7.55 9.28
CA SER A 272 -6.60 -8.62 9.67
C SER A 272 -8.00 -8.53 9.05
N PRO A 273 -8.68 -7.37 8.96
CA PRO A 273 -10.04 -7.29 8.40
C PRO A 273 -10.09 -7.67 6.91
N LYS A 274 -9.15 -7.18 6.10
CA LYS A 274 -9.07 -7.50 4.66
C LYS A 274 -8.77 -8.98 4.44
N LEU A 275 -7.81 -9.51 5.20
CA LEU A 275 -7.45 -10.93 5.16
C LEU A 275 -8.61 -11.81 5.61
N LEU A 276 -9.32 -11.44 6.66
CA LEU A 276 -10.49 -12.18 7.15
C LEU A 276 -11.62 -12.15 6.11
N GLY A 277 -11.82 -11.04 5.41
CA GLY A 277 -12.76 -10.94 4.30
C GLY A 277 -12.43 -11.92 3.17
N LEU A 278 -11.16 -11.99 2.75
CA LEU A 278 -10.72 -12.96 1.73
C LEU A 278 -10.84 -14.41 2.21
N PHE A 279 -10.50 -14.66 3.48
CA PHE A 279 -10.63 -15.97 4.10
C PHE A 279 -12.09 -16.44 4.12
N ASN A 280 -13.01 -15.61 4.62
CA ASN A 280 -14.44 -15.94 4.71
C ASN A 280 -15.12 -16.10 3.35
N GLN A 281 -14.62 -15.42 2.31
CA GLN A 281 -15.14 -15.60 0.94
C GLN A 281 -14.89 -17.00 0.39
N LEU A 282 -13.85 -17.68 0.88
CA LEU A 282 -13.42 -18.99 0.41
C LEU A 282 -13.73 -20.10 1.43
N ASP A 283 -13.90 -19.77 2.72
CA ASP A 283 -14.43 -20.67 3.75
C ASP A 283 -15.97 -20.77 3.65
N VAL A 284 -16.45 -21.33 2.55
CA VAL A 284 -17.90 -21.47 2.26
C VAL A 284 -18.60 -22.30 3.34
N ALA A 285 -17.90 -23.23 3.98
CA ALA A 285 -18.44 -24.08 5.04
C ALA A 285 -18.45 -23.38 6.42
N MET A 286 -17.83 -22.19 6.54
CA MET A 286 -17.59 -21.51 7.82
C MET A 286 -16.91 -22.44 8.86
N ALA A 287 -16.02 -23.32 8.40
CA ALA A 287 -15.33 -24.29 9.24
C ALA A 287 -14.27 -23.61 10.14
N GLY A 288 -13.92 -22.36 9.84
CA GLY A 288 -12.79 -21.66 10.45
C GLY A 288 -11.44 -22.10 9.89
N SER A 289 -11.44 -22.85 8.78
CA SER A 289 -10.25 -23.35 8.10
C SER A 289 -10.49 -23.43 6.59
N LEU A 290 -9.43 -23.21 5.81
CA LEU A 290 -9.42 -23.33 4.35
C LEU A 290 -8.78 -24.63 3.91
N SER A 291 -9.24 -25.21 2.81
CA SER A 291 -8.46 -26.24 2.12
C SER A 291 -7.15 -25.63 1.60
N CYS A 292 -6.14 -26.46 1.33
CA CYS A 292 -4.88 -25.98 0.74
C CYS A 292 -5.10 -25.27 -0.61
N SER A 293 -6.05 -25.74 -1.43
CA SER A 293 -6.40 -25.11 -2.71
C SER A 293 -7.01 -23.72 -2.50
N ASP A 294 -7.97 -23.61 -1.57
CA ASP A 294 -8.64 -22.34 -1.27
C ASP A 294 -7.68 -21.34 -0.63
N CYS A 295 -6.76 -21.80 0.23
CA CYS A 295 -5.72 -20.96 0.79
C CYS A 295 -4.79 -20.40 -0.30
N ILE A 296 -4.37 -21.22 -1.28
CA ILE A 296 -3.54 -20.75 -2.39
C ILE A 296 -4.28 -19.69 -3.20
N GLU A 297 -5.56 -19.91 -3.50
CA GLU A 297 -6.40 -18.93 -4.20
C GLU A 297 -6.57 -17.63 -3.39
N ALA A 298 -6.81 -17.73 -2.07
CA ALA A 298 -6.90 -16.57 -1.18
C ALA A 298 -5.60 -15.75 -1.17
N LEU A 299 -4.46 -16.44 -1.10
CA LEU A 299 -3.13 -15.83 -1.15
C LEU A 299 -2.88 -15.17 -2.51
N ARG A 300 -3.38 -15.73 -3.61
CA ARG A 300 -3.27 -15.12 -4.94
C ARG A 300 -4.04 -13.81 -5.01
N ARG A 301 -5.30 -13.81 -4.59
CA ARG A 301 -6.14 -12.60 -4.54
C ARG A 301 -5.54 -11.53 -3.63
N HIS A 302 -4.94 -11.94 -2.51
CA HIS A 302 -4.20 -11.04 -1.64
C HIS A 302 -2.99 -10.44 -2.35
N ALA A 303 -2.17 -11.27 -3.01
CA ALA A 303 -1.02 -10.82 -3.78
C ALA A 303 -1.41 -9.83 -4.90
N ASP A 304 -2.42 -10.17 -5.71
CA ASP A 304 -2.93 -9.35 -6.80
C ASP A 304 -3.41 -7.96 -6.32
N SER A 305 -3.84 -7.86 -5.06
CA SER A 305 -4.24 -6.58 -4.47
C SER A 305 -3.09 -5.62 -4.11
N PHE A 306 -1.83 -6.08 -4.19
CA PHE A 306 -0.65 -5.24 -4.00
C PHE A 306 0.09 -4.94 -5.29
N ILE A 307 -0.14 -5.75 -6.31
CA ILE A 307 0.45 -5.52 -7.62
C ILE A 307 -0.17 -4.25 -8.15
N THR A 308 0.67 -3.23 -8.26
CA THR A 308 0.28 -2.04 -9.00
C THR A 308 -0.09 -2.51 -10.40
N VAL A 309 -0.92 -1.73 -11.09
CA VAL A 309 -1.27 -2.03 -12.48
C VAL A 309 0.00 -2.47 -13.24
N LEU A 310 1.12 -1.76 -13.09
CA LEU A 310 2.41 -2.03 -13.74
C LEU A 310 3.03 -3.45 -13.57
N ASP A 311 2.65 -4.23 -12.55
CA ASP A 311 3.36 -5.45 -12.14
C ASP A 311 2.71 -6.78 -12.57
N GLY A 312 1.69 -6.77 -13.43
CA GLY A 312 0.97 -7.99 -13.87
C GLY A 312 1.88 -9.15 -14.30
N ASP A 313 2.88 -8.88 -15.15
CA ASP A 313 3.82 -9.91 -15.63
C ASP A 313 4.73 -10.47 -14.51
N ILE A 314 4.99 -9.67 -13.48
CA ILE A 314 5.80 -10.10 -12.33
C ILE A 314 5.07 -11.21 -11.59
N MET A 315 3.74 -11.12 -11.46
CA MET A 315 2.95 -12.16 -10.80
C MET A 315 2.94 -13.47 -11.57
N GLU A 316 2.85 -13.42 -12.89
CA GLU A 316 2.87 -14.64 -13.71
C GLU A 316 4.18 -15.42 -13.56
N GLN A 317 5.29 -14.72 -13.34
CA GLN A 317 6.61 -15.34 -13.11
C GLN A 317 6.80 -15.75 -11.64
N PHE A 318 6.37 -14.92 -10.70
CA PHE A 318 6.53 -15.15 -9.26
C PHE A 318 5.66 -16.31 -8.77
N TRP A 319 4.40 -16.34 -9.17
CA TRP A 319 3.39 -17.20 -8.56
C TRP A 319 3.70 -18.71 -8.69
N PRO A 320 4.11 -19.24 -9.86
CA PRO A 320 4.48 -20.65 -9.98
C PRO A 320 5.68 -21.04 -9.09
N VAL A 321 6.65 -20.14 -8.95
CA VAL A 321 7.83 -20.36 -8.08
C VAL A 321 7.40 -20.38 -6.61
N PHE A 322 6.61 -19.40 -6.20
CA PHE A 322 6.12 -19.29 -4.83
C PHE A 322 5.27 -20.51 -4.41
N VAL A 323 4.30 -20.93 -5.24
CA VAL A 323 3.45 -22.09 -4.93
C VAL A 323 4.27 -23.38 -4.81
N LYS A 324 5.29 -23.55 -5.66
CA LYS A 324 6.20 -24.69 -5.59
C LYS A 324 6.99 -24.71 -4.28
N GLU A 325 7.52 -23.58 -3.84
CA GLU A 325 8.26 -23.46 -2.58
C GLU A 325 7.36 -23.64 -1.36
N LEU A 326 6.13 -23.11 -1.41
CA LEU A 326 5.13 -23.24 -0.36
C LEU A 326 4.76 -24.71 -0.12
N ALA A 327 4.59 -25.49 -1.20
CA ALA A 327 4.36 -26.93 -1.12
C ALA A 327 5.53 -27.68 -0.48
N GLN A 328 6.78 -27.25 -0.72
CA GLN A 328 7.98 -27.88 -0.17
C GLN A 328 8.18 -27.57 1.32
N GLN A 329 7.91 -26.33 1.74
CA GLN A 329 8.25 -25.87 3.09
C GLN A 329 7.13 -26.08 4.11
N HIS A 330 5.88 -25.87 3.68
CA HIS A 330 4.73 -25.89 4.58
C HIS A 330 3.84 -27.12 4.38
N LYS A 331 4.21 -28.04 3.46
CA LYS A 331 3.39 -29.19 3.03
C LYS A 331 2.01 -28.82 2.47
N VAL A 332 1.79 -27.54 2.18
CA VAL A 332 0.56 -27.03 1.58
C VAL A 332 0.58 -27.33 0.09
N SER A 333 -0.04 -28.44 -0.31
CA SER A 333 -0.15 -28.85 -1.71
C SER A 333 -1.61 -28.82 -2.17
N LYS A 334 -1.85 -28.69 -3.47
CA LYS A 334 -3.23 -28.78 -4.01
C LYS A 334 -3.91 -30.13 -3.74
N HIS A 335 -3.17 -31.14 -3.29
CA HIS A 335 -3.65 -32.50 -3.06
C HIS A 335 -3.57 -32.94 -1.60
N SER A 336 -3.23 -32.04 -0.66
CA SER A 336 -3.24 -32.35 0.76
C SER A 336 -4.58 -32.03 1.38
N ASP A 337 -5.11 -32.97 2.17
CA ASP A 337 -6.33 -32.81 2.97
C ASP A 337 -6.13 -31.94 4.22
N GLU A 338 -4.91 -31.39 4.42
CA GLU A 338 -4.61 -30.48 5.51
C GLU A 338 -5.40 -29.18 5.34
N THR A 339 -6.04 -28.74 6.44
CA THR A 339 -6.78 -27.49 6.48
C THR A 339 -5.95 -26.40 7.17
N ILE A 340 -6.05 -25.17 6.68
CA ILE A 340 -5.26 -24.02 7.14
C ILE A 340 -6.19 -23.07 7.91
N ASP A 341 -5.91 -22.85 9.19
CA ASP A 341 -6.65 -21.88 10.00
C ASP A 341 -6.30 -20.42 9.63
N PHE A 342 -7.09 -19.48 10.15
CA PHE A 342 -6.89 -18.06 9.85
C PHE A 342 -5.51 -17.53 10.31
N ALA A 343 -5.01 -18.00 11.45
CA ALA A 343 -3.72 -17.55 11.97
C ALA A 343 -2.55 -17.97 11.07
N ASN A 344 -2.58 -19.20 10.54
CA ASN A 344 -1.61 -19.66 9.57
C ASN A 344 -1.79 -18.96 8.21
N PHE A 345 -3.02 -18.73 7.76
CA PHE A 345 -3.28 -17.93 6.55
C PHE A 345 -2.67 -16.52 6.66
N GLN A 346 -2.85 -15.81 7.78
CA GLN A 346 -2.24 -14.49 7.99
C GLN A 346 -0.70 -14.53 7.95
N ARG A 347 -0.09 -15.59 8.48
CA ARG A 347 1.37 -15.79 8.40
C ARG A 347 1.82 -15.99 6.96
N LEU A 348 1.14 -16.86 6.22
CA LEU A 348 1.43 -17.13 4.81
C LEU A 348 1.20 -15.89 3.93
N ALA A 349 0.17 -15.09 4.22
CA ALA A 349 -0.08 -13.82 3.53
C ALA A 349 1.06 -12.83 3.74
N SER A 350 1.57 -12.73 4.97
CA SER A 350 2.74 -11.90 5.28
C SER A 350 4.02 -12.41 4.60
N GLU A 351 4.15 -13.73 4.44
CA GLU A 351 5.27 -14.36 3.75
C GLU A 351 5.23 -14.13 2.23
N VAL A 352 4.06 -14.30 1.59
CA VAL A 352 3.80 -13.95 0.18
C VAL A 352 4.29 -12.55 -0.10
N GLU A 353 3.87 -11.61 0.75
CA GLU A 353 4.25 -10.22 0.63
C GLU A 353 5.77 -10.08 0.63
N VAL A 354 6.46 -10.50 1.69
CA VAL A 354 7.94 -10.35 1.78
C VAL A 354 8.66 -10.99 0.59
N ARG A 355 8.21 -12.17 0.13
CA ARG A 355 8.82 -12.85 -1.01
C ARG A 355 8.58 -12.14 -2.32
N LEU A 356 7.38 -11.59 -2.54
CA LEU A 356 7.07 -10.85 -3.75
C LEU A 356 7.98 -9.61 -3.91
N PHE A 357 8.20 -8.83 -2.84
CA PHE A 357 9.13 -7.69 -2.91
C PHE A 357 10.58 -8.13 -3.11
N THR A 358 10.98 -9.22 -2.45
CA THR A 358 12.32 -9.79 -2.65
C THR A 358 12.52 -10.21 -4.11
N PHE A 359 11.51 -10.86 -4.69
CA PHE A 359 11.51 -11.29 -6.07
C PHE A 359 11.56 -10.09 -7.03
N GLN A 360 10.77 -9.06 -6.78
CA GLN A 360 10.81 -7.81 -7.55
C GLN A 360 12.22 -7.18 -7.50
N GLY A 361 12.81 -7.04 -6.32
CA GLY A 361 14.17 -6.50 -6.18
C GLY A 361 15.23 -7.33 -6.93
N GLN A 362 15.12 -8.66 -6.92
CA GLN A 362 15.99 -9.52 -7.71
C GLN A 362 15.78 -9.38 -9.22
N MET A 363 14.53 -9.15 -9.66
CA MET A 363 14.22 -8.89 -11.06
C MET A 363 14.81 -7.55 -11.52
N GLU A 364 14.71 -6.51 -10.69
CA GLU A 364 15.34 -5.20 -10.93
C GLU A 364 16.87 -5.32 -11.01
N GLU A 365 17.51 -6.02 -10.06
CA GLU A 365 18.97 -6.23 -10.07
C GLU A 365 19.43 -7.07 -11.27
N ARG A 366 18.65 -8.08 -11.67
CA ARG A 366 18.92 -8.87 -12.89
C ARG A 366 18.76 -8.02 -14.15
N ALA A 367 17.71 -7.21 -14.23
CA ALA A 367 17.47 -6.30 -15.34
C ALA A 367 18.63 -5.30 -15.48
N ALA A 368 18.99 -4.61 -14.40
CA ALA A 368 20.09 -3.64 -14.36
C ALA A 368 21.42 -4.26 -14.79
N ARG A 369 21.78 -5.43 -14.25
CA ARG A 369 22.99 -6.17 -14.65
C ARG A 369 22.97 -6.61 -16.10
N SER A 370 21.84 -7.13 -16.58
CA SER A 370 21.71 -7.60 -17.97
C SER A 370 21.84 -6.47 -18.99
N ALA A 371 21.39 -5.27 -18.62
CA ALA A 371 21.51 -4.06 -19.43
C ALA A 371 22.88 -3.36 -19.29
N GLY A 372 23.71 -3.77 -18.31
CA GLY A 372 25.00 -3.12 -18.03
C GLY A 372 24.83 -1.66 -17.58
N LEU A 373 23.81 -1.38 -16.74
CA LEU A 373 23.54 -0.01 -16.30
C LEU A 373 24.67 0.53 -15.42
N ALA A 374 24.95 1.82 -15.57
CA ALA A 374 25.81 2.53 -14.64
C ALA A 374 25.12 2.65 -13.27
N PRO A 375 25.85 2.60 -12.14
CA PRO A 375 25.25 2.66 -10.80
C PRO A 375 24.37 3.91 -10.56
N ALA A 376 24.70 5.03 -11.21
CA ALA A 376 23.90 6.25 -11.13
C ALA A 376 22.53 6.11 -11.81
N LEU A 377 22.47 5.48 -12.99
CA LEU A 377 21.22 5.21 -13.70
C LEU A 377 20.41 4.11 -12.99
N GLU A 378 21.09 3.06 -12.50
CA GLU A 378 20.45 2.02 -11.68
C GLU A 378 19.77 2.63 -10.44
N ALA A 379 20.47 3.49 -9.71
CA ALA A 379 19.91 4.14 -8.53
C ALA A 379 18.75 5.10 -8.87
N ALA A 380 18.82 5.81 -10.00
CA ALA A 380 17.78 6.74 -10.44
C ALA A 380 16.48 6.02 -10.84
N HIS A 381 16.58 4.85 -11.45
CA HIS A 381 15.45 4.07 -11.98
C HIS A 381 15.09 2.85 -11.11
N PHE A 382 15.71 2.67 -9.94
CA PHE A 382 15.48 1.47 -9.13
C PHE A 382 13.99 1.30 -8.76
N GLY A 383 13.43 0.12 -9.07
CA GLY A 383 12.03 -0.20 -8.83
C GLY A 383 11.12 0.01 -10.04
N GLU A 384 11.65 0.50 -11.16
CA GLU A 384 10.96 0.56 -12.45
C GLU A 384 11.82 0.01 -13.60
N ILE A 385 13.06 -0.41 -13.38
CA ILE A 385 13.99 -0.89 -14.41
C ILE A 385 13.38 -2.10 -15.12
N ALA A 386 12.85 -3.07 -14.38
CA ALA A 386 12.27 -4.25 -14.99
C ALA A 386 11.02 -3.90 -15.82
N ALA A 387 10.23 -2.93 -15.39
CA ALA A 387 9.07 -2.45 -16.15
C ALA A 387 9.50 -1.71 -17.44
N MET A 388 10.44 -0.78 -17.33
CA MET A 388 11.01 -0.04 -18.47
C MET A 388 11.65 -0.99 -19.48
N MET A 389 12.37 -2.01 -19.00
CA MET A 389 12.99 -3.03 -19.83
C MET A 389 11.95 -3.86 -20.58
N ARG A 390 10.79 -4.17 -19.97
CA ARG A 390 9.68 -4.81 -20.68
C ARG A 390 9.11 -3.93 -21.79
N CYS A 391 8.86 -2.64 -21.51
CA CYS A 391 8.41 -1.70 -22.54
C CYS A 391 9.42 -1.61 -23.69
N PHE A 392 10.72 -1.60 -23.38
CA PHE A 392 11.78 -1.63 -24.40
C PHE A 392 11.71 -2.88 -25.26
N TYR A 393 11.72 -4.08 -24.66
CA TYR A 393 11.74 -5.33 -25.42
C TYR A 393 10.43 -5.65 -26.15
N ARG A 394 9.28 -5.14 -25.69
CA ARG A 394 7.98 -5.32 -26.35
C ARG A 394 8.01 -4.81 -27.79
N TYR A 395 8.64 -3.67 -28.04
CA TYR A 395 8.72 -3.07 -29.37
C TYR A 395 9.99 -3.46 -30.15
N GLU A 396 10.79 -4.36 -29.60
CA GLU A 396 12.03 -4.79 -30.23
C GLU A 396 11.82 -5.93 -31.22
N LYS A 397 11.60 -5.60 -32.50
CA LYS A 397 11.26 -6.61 -33.53
C LYS A 397 12.35 -7.65 -33.79
N HIS A 398 13.62 -7.34 -33.53
CA HIS A 398 14.76 -8.14 -33.96
C HIS A 398 15.58 -8.79 -32.83
N GLN A 399 15.25 -8.56 -31.56
CA GLN A 399 15.96 -9.15 -30.39
C GLN A 399 17.50 -8.96 -30.41
N ARG A 400 17.97 -7.83 -30.94
CA ARG A 400 19.37 -7.37 -30.95
C ARG A 400 19.73 -6.47 -29.75
N GLY A 401 18.79 -6.17 -28.87
CA GLY A 401 18.88 -5.13 -27.85
C GLY A 401 18.87 -3.70 -28.41
N LEU A 402 18.20 -3.46 -29.55
CA LEU A 402 18.20 -2.17 -30.24
C LEU A 402 16.81 -1.76 -30.71
N LEU A 403 16.39 -0.54 -30.39
CA LEU A 403 15.17 0.07 -30.92
C LEU A 403 15.51 1.10 -32.00
N GLY A 404 14.76 1.05 -33.10
CA GLY A 404 14.64 2.16 -34.02
C GLY A 404 13.81 3.29 -33.41
N THR A 405 13.79 4.44 -34.06
CA THR A 405 13.17 5.64 -33.49
C THR A 405 11.66 5.55 -33.28
N GLN A 406 10.93 4.96 -34.22
CA GLN A 406 9.49 4.72 -34.04
C GLN A 406 9.25 3.76 -32.87
N GLU A 407 10.09 2.72 -32.73
CA GLU A 407 9.99 1.75 -31.64
C GLU A 407 10.29 2.38 -30.27
N VAL A 408 11.25 3.32 -30.20
CA VAL A 408 11.50 4.11 -28.99
C VAL A 408 10.30 4.97 -28.61
N VAL A 409 9.69 5.66 -29.58
CA VAL A 409 8.49 6.48 -29.32
C VAL A 409 7.36 5.60 -28.77
N MET A 410 7.13 4.42 -29.35
CA MET A 410 6.14 3.46 -28.84
C MET A 410 6.47 2.98 -27.44
N ALA A 411 7.74 2.64 -27.16
CA ALA A 411 8.18 2.21 -25.84
C ALA A 411 8.01 3.32 -24.78
N LEU A 412 8.29 4.58 -25.14
CA LEU A 412 8.10 5.74 -24.25
C LEU A 412 6.61 6.04 -23.98
N MET A 413 5.74 5.78 -24.95
CA MET A 413 4.28 5.89 -24.76
C MET A 413 3.76 4.77 -23.85
N ASP A 414 4.23 3.54 -24.04
CA ASP A 414 3.80 2.38 -23.25
C ASP A 414 4.30 2.44 -21.80
N SER A 415 5.47 3.05 -21.57
CA SER A 415 5.96 3.33 -20.21
C SER A 415 5.20 4.46 -19.50
N GLY A 416 4.33 5.19 -20.21
CA GLY A 416 3.59 6.34 -19.68
C GLY A 416 4.41 7.64 -19.61
N THR A 417 5.71 7.60 -19.93
CA THR A 417 6.59 8.76 -19.87
C THR A 417 6.24 9.79 -20.95
N LEU A 418 5.92 9.34 -22.16
CA LEU A 418 5.49 10.20 -23.26
C LEU A 418 3.95 10.22 -23.35
N PRO A 419 3.29 11.39 -23.22
CA PRO A 419 1.86 11.49 -23.52
C PRO A 419 1.57 11.16 -24.98
N THR A 420 0.34 10.78 -25.29
CA THR A 420 -0.07 10.45 -26.66
C THR A 420 -0.59 11.62 -27.45
N VAL A 421 -0.82 12.74 -26.77
CA VAL A 421 -1.35 13.96 -27.35
C VAL A 421 -0.64 15.17 -26.76
N GLY A 422 -0.88 16.34 -27.36
CA GLY A 422 -0.41 17.61 -26.85
C GLY A 422 1.03 17.94 -27.24
N ARG A 423 1.50 19.09 -26.73
CA ARG A 423 2.75 19.72 -27.19
C ARG A 423 3.99 18.85 -26.98
N LEU A 424 4.07 18.14 -25.85
CA LEU A 424 5.22 17.30 -25.54
C LEU A 424 5.31 16.11 -26.49
N HIS A 425 4.18 15.49 -26.83
CA HIS A 425 4.11 14.43 -27.83
C HIS A 425 4.65 14.93 -29.17
N MET A 426 4.07 16.02 -29.68
CA MET A 426 4.43 16.59 -30.98
C MET A 426 5.88 17.02 -31.06
N THR A 427 6.38 17.68 -30.00
CA THR A 427 7.79 18.12 -29.95
C THR A 427 8.74 16.93 -29.93
N THR A 428 8.42 15.89 -29.15
CA THR A 428 9.24 14.68 -29.05
C THR A 428 9.25 13.91 -30.36
N VAL A 429 8.09 13.64 -30.96
CA VAL A 429 7.97 12.96 -32.25
C VAL A 429 8.68 13.76 -33.35
N SER A 430 8.53 15.08 -33.38
CA SER A 430 9.22 15.97 -34.32
C SER A 430 10.75 15.96 -34.11
N ASN A 431 11.22 15.98 -32.86
CA ASN A 431 12.65 15.89 -32.55
C ASN A 431 13.24 14.56 -33.03
N PHE A 432 12.52 13.47 -32.84
CA PHE A 432 12.91 12.15 -33.33
C PHE A 432 12.89 12.06 -34.86
N ALA A 433 11.92 12.69 -35.52
CA ALA A 433 11.86 12.77 -36.99
C ALA A 433 13.01 13.63 -37.57
N THR A 434 13.36 14.73 -36.91
CA THR A 434 14.35 15.72 -37.41
C THR A 434 15.80 15.37 -37.09
N ARG A 435 16.08 14.76 -35.93
CA ARG A 435 17.44 14.33 -35.53
C ARG A 435 17.91 13.10 -36.30
N ASN A 436 17.02 12.42 -37.00
CA ASN A 436 17.34 11.19 -37.69
C ASN A 436 17.91 11.38 -39.09
N ASN A 437 19.23 11.25 -39.18
CA ASN A 437 19.77 10.36 -40.21
C ASN A 437 19.16 8.97 -39.96
N ARG A 438 18.67 8.27 -40.99
CA ARG A 438 17.86 7.01 -40.97
C ARG A 438 18.40 5.80 -40.16
N LEU A 439 19.44 5.95 -39.37
CA LEU A 439 20.19 4.89 -38.70
C LEU A 439 20.35 5.08 -37.18
N ALA A 440 19.60 6.00 -36.55
CA ALA A 440 19.62 6.11 -35.08
C ALA A 440 19.01 4.84 -34.46
N VAL A 441 19.81 4.15 -33.67
CA VAL A 441 19.42 2.97 -32.90
C VAL A 441 19.70 3.25 -31.43
N TYR A 442 18.79 2.80 -30.57
CA TYR A 442 18.83 3.07 -29.13
C TYR A 442 18.97 1.77 -28.37
N ARG A 443 19.96 1.70 -27.48
CA ARG A 443 20.07 0.63 -26.47
C ARG A 443 19.20 0.98 -25.27
N PHE A 444 19.04 0.03 -24.36
CA PHE A 444 18.26 0.24 -23.15
C PHE A 444 18.76 1.41 -22.27
N PRO A 445 20.08 1.61 -22.06
CA PRO A 445 20.56 2.82 -21.36
C PRO A 445 20.16 4.12 -22.06
N ASP A 446 20.25 4.18 -23.40
CA ASP A 446 19.88 5.36 -24.19
C ASP A 446 18.38 5.67 -24.04
N PHE A 447 17.54 4.62 -23.95
CA PHE A 447 16.11 4.74 -23.67
C PHE A 447 15.84 5.34 -22.29
N LEU A 448 16.53 4.89 -21.23
CA LEU A 448 16.40 5.46 -19.89
C LEU A 448 16.83 6.95 -19.86
N GLU A 449 17.87 7.31 -20.59
CA GLU A 449 18.27 8.72 -20.73
C GLU A 449 17.18 9.58 -21.41
N GLN A 450 16.45 9.01 -22.39
CA GLN A 450 15.27 9.70 -22.96
C GLN A 450 14.16 9.85 -21.92
N VAL A 451 13.91 8.83 -21.10
CA VAL A 451 12.93 8.90 -20.00
C VAL A 451 13.29 10.04 -19.04
N ASP A 452 14.54 10.13 -18.60
CA ASP A 452 15.03 11.21 -17.72
C ASP A 452 14.96 12.59 -18.36
N SER A 453 15.20 12.68 -19.67
CA SER A 453 15.06 13.94 -20.41
C SER A 453 13.61 14.42 -20.41
N LEU A 454 12.67 13.53 -20.72
CA LEU A 454 11.23 13.85 -20.73
C LEU A 454 10.71 14.20 -19.34
N ARG A 455 11.11 13.45 -18.31
CA ARG A 455 10.74 13.72 -16.92
C ARG A 455 11.21 15.09 -16.45
N ARG A 456 12.42 15.51 -16.81
CA ARG A 456 12.94 16.85 -16.48
C ARG A 456 12.15 17.97 -17.18
N GLU A 457 11.78 17.75 -18.44
CA GLU A 457 10.95 18.70 -19.19
C GLU A 457 9.55 18.82 -18.58
N GLU A 458 8.86 17.70 -18.34
CA GLU A 458 7.54 17.70 -17.71
C GLU A 458 7.57 18.26 -16.29
N LYS A 459 8.60 17.95 -15.50
CA LYS A 459 8.79 18.50 -14.15
C LYS A 459 8.83 20.02 -14.20
N SER A 460 9.61 20.60 -15.13
CA SER A 460 9.72 22.04 -15.28
C SER A 460 8.39 22.69 -15.67
N GLN A 461 7.62 22.04 -16.56
CA GLN A 461 6.29 22.51 -16.98
C GLN A 461 5.28 22.46 -15.83
N ARG A 462 5.24 21.35 -15.08
CA ARG A 462 4.33 21.17 -13.94
C ARG A 462 4.68 22.08 -12.78
N GLU A 463 5.96 22.30 -12.49
CA GLU A 463 6.39 23.26 -11.47
C GLU A 463 5.91 24.68 -11.81
N ALA A 464 5.99 25.08 -13.07
CA ALA A 464 5.45 26.36 -13.54
C ALA A 464 3.91 26.43 -13.40
N ALA A 465 3.20 25.35 -13.75
CA ALA A 465 1.75 25.25 -13.59
C ALA A 465 1.33 25.35 -12.11
N PHE A 466 2.03 24.65 -11.23
CA PHE A 466 1.78 24.69 -9.79
C PHE A 466 1.99 26.10 -9.27
N LYS A 467 3.13 26.74 -9.57
CA LYS A 467 3.41 28.14 -9.17
C LYS A 467 2.34 29.12 -9.66
N SER A 468 1.86 28.95 -10.90
CA SER A 468 0.78 29.76 -11.45
C SER A 468 -0.52 29.55 -10.68
N TRP A 469 -0.89 28.30 -10.43
CA TRP A 469 -2.07 27.93 -9.67
C TRP A 469 -2.04 28.48 -8.23
N TYR A 470 -0.90 28.36 -7.56
CA TYR A 470 -0.64 28.96 -6.24
C TYR A 470 -0.88 30.48 -6.23
N THR A 471 -0.36 31.17 -7.24
CA THR A 471 -0.50 32.62 -7.37
C THR A 471 -1.97 33.03 -7.54
N ILE A 472 -2.74 32.26 -8.31
CA ILE A 472 -4.16 32.53 -8.57
C ILE A 472 -5.01 32.26 -7.31
N HIS A 473 -4.77 31.15 -6.62
CA HIS A 473 -5.59 30.71 -5.49
C HIS A 473 -5.18 31.29 -4.13
N LYS A 474 -4.09 32.07 -4.05
CA LYS A 474 -3.58 32.70 -2.82
C LYS A 474 -3.47 31.70 -1.65
N TRP A 475 -2.90 30.53 -1.92
CA TRP A 475 -2.75 29.47 -0.93
C TRP A 475 -1.93 29.98 0.27
N THR A 476 -2.40 29.72 1.48
CA THR A 476 -1.91 30.41 2.70
C THR A 476 -0.58 29.89 3.23
N ASP A 477 -0.16 28.70 2.81
CA ASP A 477 1.15 28.12 3.12
C ASP A 477 1.91 27.91 1.81
N ASP A 478 2.70 28.92 1.41
CA ASP A 478 3.35 29.04 0.09
C ASP A 478 4.25 27.85 -0.30
N LYS A 479 4.46 26.86 0.58
CA LYS A 479 5.46 25.82 0.39
C LYS A 479 4.98 24.39 0.64
N ALA A 480 3.76 24.15 1.11
CA ALA A 480 3.32 22.80 1.47
C ALA A 480 1.93 22.44 0.94
N ILE A 481 1.84 21.30 0.23
CA ILE A 481 0.57 20.70 -0.24
C ILE A 481 0.27 19.48 0.60
N ALA A 482 -0.93 19.40 1.17
CA ALA A 482 -1.38 18.16 1.79
C ALA A 482 -1.55 17.08 0.71
N VAL A 483 -1.06 15.86 0.96
CA VAL A 483 -1.17 14.75 -0.01
C VAL A 483 -2.64 14.47 -0.38
N THR A 484 -3.57 14.71 0.55
CA THR A 484 -5.01 14.56 0.32
C THR A 484 -5.60 15.51 -0.72
N ASP A 485 -4.92 16.63 -0.99
CA ASP A 485 -5.36 17.65 -1.94
C ASP A 485 -4.77 17.43 -3.34
N MET A 486 -3.71 16.62 -3.45
CA MET A 486 -3.08 16.29 -4.72
C MET A 486 -4.04 15.73 -5.78
N PRO A 487 -5.00 14.82 -5.47
CA PRO A 487 -5.92 14.32 -6.48
C PRO A 487 -6.78 15.42 -7.12
N GLN A 488 -7.25 16.37 -6.30
CA GLN A 488 -8.06 17.49 -6.78
C GLN A 488 -7.18 18.46 -7.58
N LEU A 489 -6.00 18.81 -7.07
CA LEU A 489 -5.06 19.68 -7.77
C LEU A 489 -4.68 19.14 -9.17
N ILE A 490 -4.39 17.85 -9.26
CA ILE A 490 -4.05 17.17 -10.52
C ILE A 490 -5.22 17.24 -11.52
N MET A 491 -6.45 17.11 -11.03
CA MET A 491 -7.67 17.23 -11.83
C MET A 491 -7.96 18.68 -12.25
N ASP A 492 -7.80 19.65 -11.34
CA ASP A 492 -8.02 21.08 -11.61
C ASP A 492 -7.03 21.62 -12.66
N LEU A 493 -5.83 21.05 -12.72
CA LEU A 493 -4.83 21.34 -13.74
C LEU A 493 -4.98 20.51 -15.02
N SER A 494 -6.00 19.65 -15.11
CA SER A 494 -6.29 18.77 -16.24
C SER A 494 -5.10 17.89 -16.67
N LEU A 495 -4.21 17.51 -15.74
CA LEU A 495 -2.97 16.79 -16.06
C LEU A 495 -3.18 15.32 -16.43
N VAL A 496 -4.36 14.78 -16.12
CA VAL A 496 -4.78 13.39 -16.34
C VAL A 496 -6.15 13.29 -17.00
N ALA A 497 -6.60 14.36 -17.67
CA ALA A 497 -7.92 14.40 -18.31
C ALA A 497 -8.11 13.26 -19.34
N ASP A 498 -7.04 12.93 -20.06
CA ASP A 498 -6.96 11.85 -21.05
C ASP A 498 -6.92 10.45 -20.42
N SER A 499 -6.49 10.33 -19.16
CA SER A 499 -6.09 9.07 -18.55
C SER A 499 -6.97 8.63 -17.37
N CYS A 500 -7.62 9.57 -16.67
CA CYS A 500 -8.45 9.30 -15.49
C CYS A 500 -9.88 9.80 -15.73
N ARG A 501 -10.85 9.07 -15.18
CA ARG A 501 -12.29 9.40 -15.32
C ARG A 501 -12.80 10.19 -14.12
N SER A 502 -12.22 9.93 -12.94
CA SER A 502 -12.68 10.54 -11.70
C SER A 502 -11.51 10.95 -10.79
N VAL A 503 -11.81 11.85 -9.84
CA VAL A 503 -10.88 12.20 -8.75
C VAL A 503 -10.55 10.97 -7.89
N MET A 504 -11.44 9.96 -7.83
CA MET A 504 -11.19 8.73 -7.08
C MET A 504 -10.11 7.87 -7.76
N ASP A 505 -10.08 7.83 -9.09
CA ASP A 505 -9.02 7.14 -9.84
C ASP A 505 -7.66 7.79 -9.54
N VAL A 506 -7.62 9.12 -9.59
CA VAL A 506 -6.40 9.88 -9.27
C VAL A 506 -5.99 9.69 -7.82
N ARG A 507 -6.95 9.62 -6.89
CA ARG A 507 -6.68 9.33 -5.48
C ARG A 507 -6.01 7.98 -5.32
N ALA A 508 -6.53 6.92 -5.92
CA ALA A 508 -5.90 5.59 -5.87
C ALA A 508 -4.46 5.63 -6.39
N LEU A 509 -4.23 6.30 -7.52
CA LEU A 509 -2.87 6.46 -8.08
C LEU A 509 -1.94 7.28 -7.17
N VAL A 510 -2.44 8.34 -6.53
CA VAL A 510 -1.69 9.12 -5.55
C VAL A 510 -1.27 8.24 -4.38
N GLU A 511 -2.17 7.40 -3.88
CA GLU A 511 -1.89 6.47 -2.77
C GLU A 511 -0.81 5.44 -3.14
N ASP A 512 -0.88 4.90 -4.36
CA ASP A 512 0.10 3.94 -4.89
C ASP A 512 1.48 4.58 -5.13
N CYS A 513 1.52 5.81 -5.66
CA CYS A 513 2.77 6.52 -5.93
C CYS A 513 3.41 7.13 -4.67
N HIS A 514 2.62 7.44 -3.64
CA HIS A 514 3.09 8.09 -2.42
C HIS A 514 3.65 7.08 -1.41
N LYS A 515 4.91 6.70 -1.62
CA LYS A 515 5.64 5.75 -0.75
C LYS A 515 6.17 6.34 0.56
N SER A 516 6.36 7.66 0.65
CA SER A 516 7.07 8.28 1.80
C SER A 516 6.22 8.43 3.06
N GLY A 517 4.89 8.35 2.95
CA GLY A 517 3.97 8.52 4.09
C GLY A 517 3.98 9.93 4.70
N VAL A 518 4.59 10.92 4.02
CA VAL A 518 4.63 12.30 4.51
C VAL A 518 3.30 12.99 4.18
N GLU A 519 2.62 13.53 5.17
CA GLU A 519 1.30 14.17 5.00
C GLU A 519 1.34 15.47 4.17
N PHE A 520 2.48 16.18 4.19
CA PHE A 520 2.68 17.45 3.50
C PHE A 520 3.91 17.40 2.60
N LEU A 521 3.74 17.81 1.35
CA LEU A 521 4.78 17.80 0.33
C LEU A 521 5.23 19.22 0.03
N GLN A 522 6.55 19.41 -0.02
CA GLN A 522 7.14 20.61 -0.60
C GLN A 522 6.88 20.66 -2.12
N LEU A 523 6.99 21.84 -2.75
CA LEU A 523 6.74 22.02 -4.18
C LEU A 523 7.45 20.98 -5.05
N ASP A 524 8.76 20.76 -4.83
CA ASP A 524 9.54 19.78 -5.58
C ASP A 524 9.02 18.35 -5.43
N ALA A 525 8.70 17.95 -4.19
CA ALA A 525 8.18 16.62 -3.88
C ALA A 525 6.76 16.42 -4.41
N SER A 526 5.94 17.48 -4.41
CA SER A 526 4.58 17.47 -4.98
C SER A 526 4.62 17.34 -6.51
N THR A 527 5.57 18.01 -7.17
CA THR A 527 5.79 17.90 -8.61
C THR A 527 6.28 16.50 -8.97
N GLU A 528 7.21 15.94 -8.19
CA GLU A 528 7.70 14.57 -8.39
C GLU A 528 6.61 13.51 -8.19
N LEU A 529 5.76 13.68 -7.17
CA LEU A 529 4.59 12.81 -6.98
C LEU A 529 3.62 12.95 -8.15
N CYS A 530 3.33 14.18 -8.59
CA CYS A 530 2.45 14.44 -9.72
C CYS A 530 2.97 13.76 -11.00
N ASN A 531 4.27 13.83 -11.28
CA ASN A 531 4.87 13.15 -12.43
C ASN A 531 4.57 11.66 -12.42
N ARG A 532 4.86 10.99 -11.30
CA ARG A 532 4.62 9.54 -11.15
C ARG A 532 3.14 9.18 -11.27
N VAL A 533 2.25 10.00 -10.71
CA VAL A 533 0.79 9.79 -10.81
C VAL A 533 0.32 9.91 -12.26
N VAL A 534 0.80 10.91 -13.00
CA VAL A 534 0.44 11.10 -14.42
C VAL A 534 0.98 9.97 -15.28
N GLU A 535 2.23 9.55 -15.09
CA GLU A 535 2.82 8.40 -15.78
C GLU A 535 2.02 7.12 -15.50
N SER A 536 1.71 6.86 -14.22
CA SER A 536 0.91 5.69 -13.82
C SER A 536 -0.51 5.73 -14.39
N ALA A 537 -1.14 6.90 -14.41
CA ALA A 537 -2.45 7.12 -15.04
C ALA A 537 -2.41 6.75 -16.53
N ARG A 538 -1.38 7.20 -17.26
CA ARG A 538 -1.21 6.91 -18.68
C ARG A 538 -1.04 5.41 -18.91
N VAL A 539 -0.20 4.72 -18.14
CA VAL A 539 -0.05 3.25 -18.30
C VAL A 539 -1.36 2.52 -18.00
N ALA A 540 -2.11 2.94 -16.98
CA ALA A 540 -3.43 2.38 -16.69
C ALA A 540 -4.40 2.62 -17.86
N ALA A 541 -4.36 3.79 -18.50
CA ALA A 541 -5.12 4.07 -19.71
C ALA A 541 -4.72 3.17 -20.88
N ARG A 542 -3.42 3.01 -21.17
CA ARG A 542 -2.93 2.12 -22.25
C ARG A 542 -3.40 0.69 -22.11
N ARG A 543 -3.51 0.19 -20.88
CA ARG A 543 -4.02 -1.17 -20.63
C ARG A 543 -5.51 -1.29 -20.90
N ARG A 544 -6.30 -0.29 -20.52
CA ARG A 544 -7.73 -0.26 -20.89
C ARG A 544 -7.89 -0.22 -22.40
N GLU A 545 -7.08 0.58 -23.08
CA GLU A 545 -7.07 0.64 -24.54
C GLU A 545 -6.69 -0.71 -25.18
N ALA A 546 -5.68 -1.41 -24.65
CA ALA A 546 -5.31 -2.73 -25.14
C ALA A 546 -6.45 -3.75 -24.97
N LEU A 547 -7.15 -3.73 -23.83
CA LEU A 547 -8.32 -4.57 -23.59
C LEU A 547 -9.47 -4.23 -24.56
N VAL A 548 -9.73 -2.95 -24.81
CA VAL A 548 -10.73 -2.52 -25.79
C VAL A 548 -10.34 -2.99 -27.19
N ALA A 549 -9.09 -2.75 -27.60
CA ALA A 549 -8.56 -3.16 -28.89
C ALA A 549 -8.71 -4.66 -29.12
N GLU A 550 -8.42 -5.49 -28.12
CA GLU A 550 -8.64 -6.94 -28.18
C GLU A 550 -10.13 -7.28 -28.39
N GLN A 551 -11.04 -6.64 -27.66
CA GLN A 551 -12.49 -6.84 -27.81
C GLN A 551 -13.01 -6.42 -29.19
N VAL A 552 -12.44 -5.37 -29.78
CA VAL A 552 -12.78 -4.91 -31.12
C VAL A 552 -11.94 -5.53 -32.23
N LYS A 553 -11.01 -6.44 -31.89
CA LYS A 553 -10.10 -7.14 -32.81
C LYS A 553 -9.21 -6.20 -33.63
N LEU A 554 -8.77 -5.09 -33.03
CA LEU A 554 -7.77 -4.20 -33.60
C LEU A 554 -6.35 -4.70 -33.27
N SER A 555 -5.45 -4.64 -34.24
CA SER A 555 -4.02 -4.92 -34.02
C SER A 555 -3.32 -3.76 -33.30
N GLU A 556 -2.19 -4.02 -32.65
CA GLU A 556 -1.39 -2.97 -32.01
C GLU A 556 -0.94 -1.88 -33.00
N GLU A 557 -0.64 -2.26 -34.24
CA GLU A 557 -0.28 -1.31 -35.32
C GLU A 557 -1.46 -0.41 -35.68
N GLN A 558 -2.66 -0.96 -35.81
CA GLN A 558 -3.88 -0.17 -36.04
C GLN A 558 -4.17 0.78 -34.88
N VAL A 559 -4.01 0.30 -33.64
CA VAL A 559 -4.18 1.15 -32.44
C VAL A 559 -3.17 2.29 -32.45
N PHE A 560 -1.91 2.05 -32.84
CA PHE A 560 -0.89 3.08 -32.95
C PHE A 560 -1.25 4.14 -34.01
N ASP A 561 -1.65 3.71 -35.20
CA ASP A 561 -2.07 4.62 -36.27
C ASP A 561 -3.28 5.47 -35.83
N MET A 562 -4.27 4.84 -35.19
CA MET A 562 -5.43 5.53 -34.63
C MET A 562 -5.05 6.54 -33.53
N ARG A 563 -4.01 6.29 -32.73
CA ARG A 563 -3.48 7.29 -31.78
C ARG A 563 -2.92 8.50 -32.51
N GLY A 564 -2.23 8.28 -33.63
CA GLY A 564 -1.75 9.35 -34.51
C GLY A 564 -2.90 10.26 -34.92
N CYS A 565 -3.95 9.70 -35.52
CA CYS A 565 -5.15 10.44 -35.90
C CYS A 565 -5.81 11.13 -34.69
N PHE A 566 -5.95 10.43 -33.57
CA PHE A 566 -6.52 11.00 -32.35
C PHE A 566 -5.74 12.19 -31.82
N SER A 567 -4.41 12.15 -31.91
CA SER A 567 -3.54 13.26 -31.48
C SER A 567 -3.62 14.49 -32.39
N GLU A 568 -4.03 14.32 -33.64
CA GLU A 568 -4.30 15.41 -34.57
C GLU A 568 -5.66 16.05 -34.29
N MET A 569 -6.64 15.25 -33.85
CA MET A 569 -7.99 15.72 -33.51
C MET A 569 -8.06 16.47 -32.19
N THR A 570 -7.28 16.07 -31.18
CA THR A 570 -7.33 16.68 -29.85
C THR A 570 -5.95 17.00 -29.27
N HIS A 571 -5.83 18.21 -28.74
CA HIS A 571 -4.64 18.66 -28.01
C HIS A 571 -4.68 18.28 -26.53
N SER A 572 -5.87 18.01 -25.99
CA SER A 572 -6.11 17.69 -24.57
C SER A 572 -6.21 16.19 -24.30
N GLY A 573 -6.28 15.37 -25.36
CA GLY A 573 -6.42 13.92 -25.25
C GLY A 573 -7.85 13.46 -24.99
N VAL A 574 -8.79 14.39 -25.15
CA VAL A 574 -10.21 14.15 -25.03
C VAL A 574 -10.98 14.82 -26.17
N ILE A 575 -12.06 14.20 -26.62
CA ILE A 575 -12.94 14.66 -27.68
C ILE A 575 -14.31 14.97 -27.05
N GLY A 576 -14.80 16.19 -27.22
CA GLY A 576 -16.14 16.57 -26.79
C GLY A 576 -17.22 16.13 -27.79
N PRO A 577 -18.51 16.24 -27.45
CA PRO A 577 -19.60 15.91 -28.37
C PRO A 577 -19.53 16.68 -29.69
N ASP A 578 -19.19 17.98 -29.64
CA ASP A 578 -19.06 18.83 -30.84
C ASP A 578 -17.91 18.38 -31.75
N ASP A 579 -16.76 18.01 -31.17
CA ASP A 579 -15.61 17.51 -31.91
C ASP A 579 -15.91 16.14 -32.54
N LEU A 580 -16.66 15.29 -31.82
CA LEU A 580 -17.10 13.99 -32.32
C LEU A 580 -18.13 14.14 -33.44
N HIS A 581 -19.08 15.08 -33.31
CA HIS A 581 -20.05 15.40 -34.35
C HIS A 581 -19.34 15.83 -35.63
N TYR A 582 -18.42 16.79 -35.53
CA TYR A 582 -17.62 17.26 -36.66
C TYR A 582 -16.86 16.12 -37.33
N LEU A 583 -16.20 15.26 -36.54
CA LEU A 583 -15.48 14.10 -37.05
C LEU A 583 -16.39 13.13 -37.80
N LEU A 584 -17.56 12.82 -37.25
CA LEU A 584 -18.51 11.91 -37.89
C LEU A 584 -19.03 12.49 -39.20
N VAL A 585 -19.31 13.80 -39.26
CA VAL A 585 -19.76 14.47 -40.48
C VAL A 585 -18.68 14.45 -41.56
N GLU A 586 -17.42 14.60 -41.17
CA GLU A 586 -16.28 14.51 -42.10
C GLU A 586 -16.09 13.08 -42.63
N LEU A 587 -16.26 12.07 -41.79
CA LEU A 587 -16.13 10.66 -42.16
C LEU A 587 -17.33 10.14 -42.98
N PHE A 588 -18.53 10.65 -42.71
CA PHE A 588 -19.79 10.19 -43.30
C PHE A 588 -20.60 11.36 -43.88
N PRO A 589 -20.11 12.07 -44.91
CA PRO A 589 -20.73 13.29 -45.43
C PRO A 589 -22.13 13.06 -46.01
N ASP A 590 -22.47 11.83 -46.38
CA ASP A 590 -23.78 11.45 -46.92
C ASP A 590 -24.82 11.12 -45.84
N HIS A 591 -24.44 11.11 -44.56
CA HIS A 591 -25.32 10.76 -43.44
C HIS A 591 -25.69 12.01 -42.62
N GLU A 592 -26.98 12.17 -42.32
CA GLU A 592 -27.45 13.19 -41.38
C GLU A 592 -27.11 12.74 -39.94
N ILE A 593 -26.01 13.26 -39.40
CA ILE A 593 -25.58 13.03 -38.03
C ILE A 593 -26.21 14.12 -37.16
N ASP A 594 -27.16 13.74 -36.32
CA ASP A 594 -27.77 14.64 -35.33
C ASP A 594 -27.12 14.46 -33.94
N ASP A 595 -27.37 15.42 -33.05
CA ASP A 595 -26.83 15.40 -31.68
C ASP A 595 -27.31 14.16 -30.90
N ALA A 596 -28.48 13.62 -31.24
CA ALA A 596 -29.03 12.44 -30.60
C ALA A 596 -28.21 11.19 -30.93
N PHE A 597 -27.79 11.02 -32.19
CA PHE A 597 -26.90 9.95 -32.61
C PHE A 597 -25.51 10.07 -31.96
N VAL A 598 -24.96 11.28 -31.88
CA VAL A 598 -23.67 11.51 -31.19
C VAL A 598 -23.78 11.13 -29.71
N GLN A 599 -24.86 11.51 -29.04
CA GLN A 599 -25.08 11.13 -27.65
C GLN A 599 -25.26 9.61 -27.49
N GLU A 600 -25.98 8.95 -28.41
CA GLU A 600 -26.14 7.50 -28.40
C GLU A 600 -24.77 6.79 -28.52
N LEU A 601 -23.89 7.26 -29.40
CA LEU A 601 -22.53 6.75 -29.54
C LEU A 601 -21.69 6.98 -28.28
N LEU A 602 -21.80 8.16 -27.65
CA LEU A 602 -21.10 8.46 -26.40
C LEU A 602 -21.60 7.57 -25.26
N ASP A 603 -22.91 7.38 -25.11
CA ASP A 603 -23.51 6.52 -24.11
C ASP A 603 -23.10 5.05 -24.30
N LEU A 604 -22.96 4.63 -25.56
CA LEU A 604 -22.54 3.29 -25.93
C LEU A 604 -21.03 3.06 -25.65
N ALA A 605 -20.20 4.07 -25.90
CA ALA A 605 -18.77 4.07 -25.59
C ALA A 605 -18.45 4.24 -24.10
N LEU A 606 -19.41 4.75 -23.32
CA LEU A 606 -19.32 4.96 -21.88
C LEU A 606 -20.33 4.07 -21.13
N PRO A 607 -20.21 2.73 -21.14
CA PRO A 607 -21.20 1.85 -20.54
C PRO A 607 -21.56 2.30 -19.12
N SER A 608 -22.85 2.53 -18.89
CA SER A 608 -23.43 3.11 -17.67
C SER A 608 -23.05 2.41 -16.36
N GLY A 609 -22.47 1.21 -16.42
CA GLY A 609 -21.84 0.52 -15.29
C GLY A 609 -20.54 1.16 -14.76
N TYR A 610 -19.93 2.10 -15.50
CA TYR A 610 -18.69 2.78 -15.09
C TYR A 610 -18.90 4.13 -14.38
N PHE A 611 -20.08 4.77 -14.50
CA PHE A 611 -20.32 6.15 -14.05
C PHE A 611 -21.39 6.32 -12.96
N HIS A 612 -21.83 5.25 -12.29
CA HIS A 612 -22.84 5.37 -11.23
C HIS A 612 -22.28 5.94 -9.91
N SER A 613 -21.97 7.23 -9.93
CA SER A 613 -21.91 8.08 -8.75
C SER A 613 -23.29 8.71 -8.52
N SER A 614 -24.20 7.95 -7.88
CA SER A 614 -25.36 8.42 -7.08
C SER A 614 -25.96 9.83 -7.35
N SER A 615 -26.27 10.18 -8.59
CA SER A 615 -27.04 11.38 -8.94
C SER A 615 -28.42 11.02 -9.51
N LYS A 616 -29.06 9.97 -8.99
CA LYS A 616 -30.52 9.84 -9.15
C LYS A 616 -31.18 10.90 -8.27
N SER A 617 -31.40 12.08 -8.87
CA SER A 617 -32.29 13.10 -8.32
C SER A 617 -33.67 12.48 -8.10
N ALA A 618 -34.06 12.37 -6.84
CA ALA A 618 -35.40 12.02 -6.45
C ALA A 618 -36.36 13.13 -6.92
N SER A 619 -36.97 12.93 -8.09
CA SER A 619 -38.09 13.75 -8.56
C SER A 619 -39.33 12.87 -8.71
N SER A 620 -40.06 12.70 -7.61
CA SER A 620 -41.53 12.55 -7.59
C SER A 620 -42.03 12.13 -6.20
N SER A 621 -42.26 13.11 -5.31
CA SER A 621 -43.34 12.98 -4.32
C SER A 621 -43.94 14.36 -4.05
N SER A 622 -45.00 14.66 -4.79
CA SER A 622 -45.84 15.83 -4.59
C SER A 622 -46.74 15.62 -3.37
N ALA A 623 -46.52 16.39 -2.30
CA ALA A 623 -47.51 16.63 -1.25
C ALA A 623 -48.26 17.95 -1.52
N PRO A 624 -49.56 18.07 -1.20
CA PRO A 624 -50.37 19.20 -1.63
C PRO A 624 -50.19 20.39 -0.68
N ARG A 625 -50.00 21.60 -1.23
CA ARG A 625 -50.00 22.84 -0.45
C ARG A 625 -51.12 23.77 -0.91
N ALA A 626 -51.83 24.28 0.09
CA ALA A 626 -53.06 25.03 0.00
C ALA A 626 -52.94 26.37 -0.75
N ALA A 627 -54.06 26.71 -1.40
CA ALA A 627 -54.26 27.86 -2.25
C ALA A 627 -54.23 29.22 -1.51
N LYS A 628 -53.67 30.23 -2.17
CA LYS A 628 -54.12 31.63 -2.11
C LYS A 628 -54.07 32.24 -3.52
N PRO A 629 -55.04 33.08 -3.90
CA PRO A 629 -55.06 33.75 -5.18
C PRO A 629 -54.41 35.14 -5.07
N SER A 630 -53.56 35.50 -6.03
CA SER A 630 -53.33 36.90 -6.38
C SER A 630 -52.81 36.99 -7.81
N ASP A 631 -53.66 37.53 -8.66
CA ASP A 631 -53.42 37.86 -10.05
C ASP A 631 -52.27 38.85 -10.24
N SER A 632 -51.25 38.43 -10.99
CA SER A 632 -50.53 39.28 -11.93
C SER A 632 -49.71 38.37 -12.83
N ASN A 633 -49.92 38.48 -14.15
CA ASN A 633 -49.26 37.71 -15.21
C ASN A 633 -47.76 38.08 -15.35
N PRO A 634 -46.83 37.12 -15.24
CA PRO A 634 -45.63 37.08 -16.07
C PRO A 634 -45.48 35.66 -16.65
N SER A 635 -46.39 35.26 -17.53
CA SER A 635 -46.52 33.87 -18.00
C SER A 635 -45.64 33.54 -19.23
N LYS A 636 -44.94 34.51 -19.82
CA LYS A 636 -44.00 34.25 -20.94
C LYS A 636 -42.52 34.22 -20.56
N SER A 637 -42.08 34.89 -19.49
CA SER A 637 -40.66 34.89 -19.11
C SER A 637 -40.22 33.66 -18.32
N LYS A 638 -41.11 33.05 -17.52
CA LYS A 638 -40.78 31.85 -16.75
C LYS A 638 -40.61 30.59 -17.59
N ALA A 639 -41.37 30.45 -18.68
CA ALA A 639 -41.24 29.31 -19.59
C ALA A 639 -39.94 29.38 -20.40
N ALA A 640 -39.58 30.57 -20.89
CA ALA A 640 -38.32 30.80 -21.58
C ALA A 640 -37.11 30.57 -20.66
N GLN A 641 -37.16 31.06 -19.41
CA GLN A 641 -36.09 30.82 -18.43
C GLN A 641 -35.96 29.34 -18.07
N ALA A 642 -37.07 28.63 -17.87
CA ALA A 642 -37.04 27.20 -17.57
C ALA A 642 -36.44 26.40 -18.73
N GLN A 643 -36.76 26.76 -19.98
CA GLN A 643 -36.20 26.13 -21.17
C GLN A 643 -34.71 26.45 -21.35
N GLU A 644 -34.28 27.66 -21.00
CA GLU A 644 -32.87 28.07 -21.02
C GLU A 644 -32.05 27.39 -19.90
N ASP A 645 -32.62 27.25 -18.70
CA ASP A 645 -32.02 26.54 -17.57
C ASP A 645 -31.93 25.02 -17.86
N GLU A 646 -32.94 24.43 -18.50
CA GLU A 646 -32.94 23.03 -18.94
C GLU A 646 -31.93 22.80 -20.08
N ALA A 647 -31.86 23.70 -21.06
CA ALA A 647 -30.85 23.66 -22.12
C ALA A 647 -29.43 23.86 -21.56
N ALA A 648 -29.25 24.73 -20.56
CA ALA A 648 -27.96 24.92 -19.88
C ALA A 648 -27.57 23.70 -19.03
N ALA A 649 -28.53 23.05 -18.36
CA ALA A 649 -28.30 21.80 -17.65
C ALA A 649 -27.93 20.67 -18.61
N HIS A 650 -28.61 20.57 -19.76
CA HIS A 650 -28.30 19.58 -20.80
C HIS A 650 -26.92 19.83 -21.42
N ARG A 651 -26.57 21.10 -21.72
CA ARG A 651 -25.22 21.47 -22.18
C ARG A 651 -24.15 21.13 -21.15
N LYS A 652 -24.43 21.31 -19.86
CA LYS A 652 -23.48 20.95 -18.80
C LYS A 652 -23.26 19.43 -18.71
N VAL A 653 -24.31 18.64 -18.92
CA VAL A 653 -24.19 17.17 -19.00
C VAL A 653 -23.43 16.73 -20.26
N LEU A 654 -23.63 17.43 -21.39
CA LEU A 654 -22.86 17.23 -22.62
C LEU A 654 -21.38 17.60 -22.44
N GLU A 655 -21.07 18.68 -21.73
CA GLU A 655 -19.70 19.08 -21.37
C GLU A 655 -19.00 18.04 -20.47
N GLU A 656 -19.76 17.24 -19.71
CA GLU A 656 -19.24 16.13 -18.90
C GLU A 656 -19.04 14.83 -19.72
N SER A 657 -19.66 14.73 -20.90
CA SER A 657 -19.60 13.56 -21.79
C SER A 657 -18.36 13.62 -22.68
N ILE A 658 -17.23 13.30 -22.06
CA ILE A 658 -15.91 13.42 -22.67
C ILE A 658 -15.43 12.06 -23.19
N LEU A 659 -15.15 11.96 -24.49
CA LEU A 659 -14.61 10.76 -25.13
C LEU A 659 -13.08 10.71 -25.00
N ARG A 660 -12.57 9.67 -24.35
CA ARG A 660 -11.13 9.35 -24.27
C ARG A 660 -10.74 8.36 -25.37
N PHE A 661 -9.45 8.11 -25.54
CA PHE A 661 -8.96 7.23 -26.60
C PHE A 661 -9.50 5.79 -26.50
N ASP A 662 -9.68 5.24 -25.30
CA ASP A 662 -10.32 3.93 -25.11
C ASP A 662 -11.77 3.90 -25.62
N GLY A 663 -12.53 4.98 -25.37
CA GLY A 663 -13.88 5.15 -25.95
C GLY A 663 -13.84 5.32 -27.47
N PHE A 664 -12.87 6.08 -27.99
CA PHE A 664 -12.69 6.26 -29.44
C PHE A 664 -12.40 4.93 -30.16
N LEU A 665 -11.50 4.09 -29.62
CA LEU A 665 -11.23 2.75 -30.13
C LEU A 665 -12.49 1.88 -30.16
N TRP A 666 -13.32 2.02 -29.12
CA TRP A 666 -14.58 1.29 -29.03
C TRP A 666 -15.55 1.69 -30.15
N ILE A 667 -15.74 3.00 -30.37
CA ILE A 667 -16.60 3.53 -31.44
C ILE A 667 -16.09 3.08 -32.82
N VAL A 668 -14.82 3.29 -33.12
CA VAL A 668 -14.23 2.90 -34.42
C VAL A 668 -14.35 1.39 -34.63
N GLY A 669 -14.03 0.60 -33.61
CA GLY A 669 -14.17 -0.85 -33.64
C GLY A 669 -15.62 -1.32 -33.83
N HIS A 670 -16.60 -0.57 -33.32
CA HIS A 670 -18.01 -0.84 -33.53
C HIS A 670 -18.44 -0.54 -34.98
N LEU A 671 -18.07 0.64 -35.50
CA LEU A 671 -18.37 1.05 -36.89
C LEU A 671 -17.79 0.05 -37.92
N LEU A 672 -16.54 -0.37 -37.71
CA LEU A 672 -15.90 -1.39 -38.54
C LEU A 672 -16.62 -2.74 -38.51
N LYS A 673 -17.23 -3.11 -37.38
CA LYS A 673 -18.00 -4.36 -37.25
C LYS A 673 -19.38 -4.26 -37.90
N THR A 674 -20.02 -3.10 -37.85
CA THR A 674 -21.34 -2.89 -38.47
C THR A 674 -21.24 -2.67 -39.99
N GLY A 675 -20.04 -2.42 -40.51
CA GLY A 675 -19.82 -2.08 -41.92
C GLY A 675 -20.40 -0.72 -42.30
N ALA A 676 -20.49 0.17 -41.29
CA ALA A 676 -20.96 1.54 -41.44
C ALA A 676 -19.86 2.41 -42.05
#